data_AF-A0A1G2AZ11-F1
#
_entry.id   AF-A0A1G2AZ11-F1
#
_cell.length_a   1.000
_cell.length_b   1.000
_cell.length_c   1.000
_cell.angle_alpha   90.00
_cell.angle_beta   90.00
_cell.angle_gamma   90.00
#
_symmetry.space_group_name_H-M   'P 1'
#
loop_
_entity.id
_entity.type
_entity.pdbx_description
1 polymer ?
#
loop_
_entity_poly.entity_id
_entity_poly.type
_entity_poly.pdbx_seq_one_letter_code
_entity_poly.pdbx_strand_id
1 'polypeptide(L)'
;MTNFLHHVADSDISGSKHPSGSKKSRKQQSEHRIIMKKKKKLSFMKKAGLFLIVFIVLSFVLVLANYQNALAAYQAALRGQDEIVRAQGLIEQQNLNDAVAALASAQAEFDAALVSVDKMKVLKLIPLVSRQVNATENILVAGSQLSSSLLKFVKFGDEILAVVQEDSDVSLDAISPEQKRQILKKMHESPPELQGAKADLDLAVLAMEKIPEYGLLSSIKKASDTVKEKLPLIQSVIDQAVPAMEALPAIVGYPNEKTYLFLLQNNTELRPTGGFIGTYGTLKLYNGDIALFETDNIYNIDEKSKGKNFKAPPWQISKYIGGTEWFLRDSNWSPDFHEAAQLATELYHLEDGPEERLDGVISVTPTFIQSLLELTGPITVSGVEFTSENLIDVLQYEVEVDFYKRGLSEAERKAIIGELANSIMDHVMALPKERWKDLWLTFQNDVNQKHILISLEDDHVQSLVEAQGWSGELKQTNGDFLMVVDANLASLKTDQVMERTVNYTLSDDKEQGLVSNVEIHYKHNGKFDWKTTRYRTYTRVYVPQGSQLLDSGGVMENDKLHGAKPGEVEVIDELGKTSFGAFISIEPGQEGVLSFRYTLPERVQEQIEGDGYTLLVQKQSGTLEHGLNVVFDLGKRILEWKPLDISQDDGDNKIRFSTDLSVDREFFIKLR
;
A
#
# COMPACT_ATOMS: atom_id res chain seq x y z
N MET A 1 -45.89 4.44 -49.12
CA MET A 1 -45.65 4.23 -50.57
C MET A 1 -45.93 2.76 -50.87
N THR A 2 -46.98 2.40 -51.62
CA THR A 2 -47.01 2.23 -53.11
C THR A 2 -45.98 1.21 -53.60
N ASN A 3 -46.38 -0.02 -54.00
CA ASN A 3 -46.95 -0.47 -55.31
C ASN A 3 -45.82 -0.89 -56.29
N PHE A 4 -45.94 -1.76 -57.32
CA PHE A 4 -46.99 -2.57 -58.02
C PHE A 4 -46.24 -3.59 -58.95
N LEU A 5 -46.70 -4.71 -59.56
CA LEU A 5 -47.93 -5.54 -59.71
C LEU A 5 -47.49 -7.05 -59.75
N HIS A 6 -48.27 -8.15 -59.70
CA HIS A 6 -49.71 -8.49 -59.72
C HIS A 6 -50.43 -8.69 -61.10
N HIS A 7 -50.40 -9.91 -61.69
CA HIS A 7 -51.39 -10.49 -62.64
C HIS A 7 -51.37 -12.05 -62.58
N VAL A 8 -52.46 -12.87 -62.57
CA VAL A 8 -53.70 -13.00 -63.41
C VAL A 8 -53.44 -13.95 -64.63
N ALA A 9 -54.27 -14.96 -65.01
CA ALA A 9 -55.67 -15.31 -64.68
C ALA A 9 -55.99 -16.83 -64.58
N ASP A 10 -57.09 -17.16 -63.89
CA ASP A 10 -58.22 -18.08 -64.19
C ASP A 10 -58.13 -19.26 -65.19
N SER A 11 -58.76 -20.40 -64.85
CA SER A 11 -60.06 -20.82 -65.47
C SER A 11 -60.62 -22.19 -64.95
N ASP A 12 -61.90 -22.41 -65.25
CA ASP A 12 -62.92 -23.26 -64.62
C ASP A 12 -62.80 -24.80 -64.48
N ILE A 13 -63.29 -25.28 -63.33
CA ILE A 13 -64.39 -26.26 -63.13
C ILE A 13 -64.60 -27.40 -64.16
N SER A 14 -64.52 -28.66 -63.71
CA SER A 14 -65.69 -29.60 -63.69
C SER A 14 -65.39 -31.01 -63.15
N GLY A 15 -66.45 -31.73 -62.75
CA GLY A 15 -66.64 -33.10 -63.28
C GLY A 15 -66.06 -34.32 -62.54
N SER A 16 -66.16 -34.38 -61.22
CA SER A 16 -66.26 -35.62 -60.38
C SER A 16 -65.82 -37.00 -60.95
N LYS A 17 -64.92 -37.68 -60.22
CA LYS A 17 -65.04 -39.12 -59.90
C LYS A 17 -64.12 -39.55 -58.76
N HIS A 18 -64.62 -40.37 -57.84
CA HIS A 18 -63.79 -41.12 -56.88
C HIS A 18 -63.01 -42.21 -57.62
N PRO A 19 -61.77 -42.47 -57.17
CA PRO A 19 -61.35 -43.84 -56.89
C PRO A 19 -61.00 -44.02 -55.41
N SER A 20 -61.53 -45.06 -54.78
CA SER A 20 -61.22 -45.49 -53.41
C SER A 20 -59.84 -46.19 -53.32
N GLY A 21 -58.78 -45.45 -53.65
CA GLY A 21 -57.41 -45.96 -53.80
C GLY A 21 -56.58 -46.04 -52.49
N SER A 22 -56.70 -47.14 -51.74
CA SER A 22 -55.72 -47.63 -50.76
C SER A 22 -55.04 -46.62 -49.81
N LYS A 23 -55.76 -46.19 -48.75
CA LYS A 23 -55.12 -45.56 -47.56
C LYS A 23 -54.06 -46.48 -46.89
N LYS A 24 -54.09 -47.80 -47.13
CA LYS A 24 -53.09 -48.76 -46.61
C LYS A 24 -51.68 -48.54 -47.20
N SER A 25 -51.57 -48.25 -48.50
CA SER A 25 -50.27 -48.12 -49.19
C SER A 25 -49.40 -46.98 -48.62
N ARG A 26 -49.95 -45.75 -48.53
CA ARG A 26 -49.23 -44.60 -47.95
C ARG A 26 -48.90 -44.80 -46.47
N LYS A 27 -49.77 -45.50 -45.71
CA LYS A 27 -49.52 -45.79 -44.28
C LYS A 27 -48.37 -46.79 -44.09
N GLN A 28 -48.34 -47.87 -44.88
CA GLN A 28 -47.21 -48.81 -44.84
C GLN A 28 -45.89 -48.15 -45.24
N GLN A 29 -45.88 -47.28 -46.26
CA GLN A 29 -44.67 -46.53 -46.63
C GLN A 29 -44.20 -45.53 -45.55
N SER A 30 -45.12 -44.87 -44.83
CA SER A 30 -44.75 -43.98 -43.71
C SER A 30 -44.23 -44.76 -42.50
N GLU A 31 -44.86 -45.88 -42.15
CA GLU A 31 -44.40 -46.80 -41.11
C GLU A 31 -43.01 -47.37 -41.45
N HIS A 32 -42.77 -47.77 -42.70
CA HIS A 32 -41.44 -48.22 -43.16
C HIS A 32 -40.38 -47.10 -43.06
N ARG A 33 -40.71 -45.86 -43.43
CA ARG A 33 -39.82 -44.70 -43.24
C ARG A 33 -39.53 -44.42 -41.76
N ILE A 34 -40.50 -44.57 -40.87
CA ILE A 34 -40.33 -44.40 -39.41
C ILE A 34 -39.45 -45.51 -38.83
N ILE A 35 -39.67 -46.77 -39.24
CA ILE A 35 -38.85 -47.92 -38.83
C ILE A 35 -37.42 -47.77 -39.36
N MET A 36 -37.23 -47.31 -40.60
CA MET A 36 -35.91 -47.00 -41.16
C MET A 36 -35.21 -45.85 -40.43
N LYS A 37 -35.92 -44.77 -40.06
CA LYS A 37 -35.37 -43.70 -39.21
C LYS A 37 -35.00 -44.22 -37.82
N LYS A 38 -35.83 -45.06 -37.19
CA LYS A 38 -35.51 -45.71 -35.89
C LYS A 38 -34.29 -46.64 -36.00
N LYS A 39 -34.20 -47.48 -37.04
CA LYS A 39 -33.02 -48.34 -37.30
C LYS A 39 -31.75 -47.52 -37.57
N LYS A 40 -31.82 -46.43 -38.36
CA LYS A 40 -30.67 -45.53 -38.54
C LYS A 40 -30.27 -44.82 -37.25
N LYS A 41 -31.22 -44.32 -36.44
CA LYS A 41 -30.91 -43.71 -35.12
C LYS A 41 -30.30 -44.74 -34.16
N LEU A 42 -30.81 -45.97 -34.11
CA LEU A 42 -30.25 -47.04 -33.28
C LEU A 42 -28.85 -47.47 -33.75
N SER A 43 -28.62 -47.55 -35.06
CA SER A 43 -27.29 -47.82 -35.63
C SER A 43 -26.31 -46.69 -35.33
N PHE A 44 -26.74 -45.43 -35.44
CA PHE A 44 -25.95 -44.26 -35.06
C PHE A 44 -25.60 -44.27 -33.57
N MET A 45 -26.57 -44.49 -32.68
CA MET A 45 -26.32 -44.59 -31.22
C MET A 45 -25.38 -45.76 -30.88
N LYS A 46 -25.50 -46.92 -31.55
CA LYS A 46 -24.56 -48.04 -31.37
C LYS A 46 -23.15 -47.72 -31.88
N LYS A 47 -23.01 -47.00 -33.01
CA LYS A 47 -21.71 -46.54 -33.51
C LYS A 47 -21.08 -45.48 -32.61
N ALA A 48 -21.86 -44.52 -32.11
CA ALA A 48 -21.42 -43.51 -31.16
C ALA A 48 -21.01 -44.14 -29.81
N GLY A 49 -21.78 -45.10 -29.29
CA GLY A 49 -21.42 -45.86 -28.09
C GLY A 49 -20.15 -46.69 -28.27
N LEU A 50 -19.98 -47.36 -29.41
CA LEU A 50 -18.74 -48.09 -29.73
C LEU A 50 -17.54 -47.15 -29.86
N PHE A 51 -17.71 -46.01 -30.53
CA PHE A 51 -16.67 -44.98 -30.63
C PHE A 51 -16.28 -44.43 -29.25
N LEU A 52 -17.27 -44.16 -28.38
CA LEU A 52 -17.03 -43.73 -27.00
C LEU A 52 -16.28 -44.78 -26.19
N ILE A 53 -16.63 -46.06 -26.30
CA ILE A 53 -15.91 -47.17 -25.63
C ILE A 53 -14.47 -47.27 -26.14
N VAL A 54 -14.26 -47.21 -27.46
CA VAL A 54 -12.90 -47.23 -28.06
C VAL A 54 -12.10 -46.00 -27.61
N PHE A 55 -12.71 -44.81 -27.56
CA PHE A 55 -12.07 -43.59 -27.07
C PHE A 55 -11.68 -43.70 -25.58
N ILE A 56 -12.54 -44.27 -24.73
CA ILE A 56 -12.26 -44.50 -23.31
C ILE A 56 -11.11 -45.51 -23.14
N VAL A 57 -11.14 -46.64 -23.87
CA VAL A 57 -10.06 -47.65 -23.80
C VAL A 57 -8.75 -47.09 -24.32
N LEU A 58 -8.75 -46.36 -25.45
CA LEU A 58 -7.55 -45.71 -25.98
C LEU A 58 -7.01 -44.67 -25.00
N SER A 59 -7.89 -43.86 -24.38
CA SER A 59 -7.51 -42.88 -23.35
C SER A 59 -6.89 -43.56 -22.13
N PHE A 60 -7.44 -44.68 -21.67
CA PHE A 60 -6.92 -45.44 -20.53
C PHE A 60 -5.55 -46.05 -20.81
N VAL A 61 -5.36 -46.65 -22.01
CA VAL A 61 -4.05 -47.16 -22.46
C VAL A 61 -3.03 -46.01 -22.57
N LEU A 62 -3.44 -44.85 -23.09
CA LEU A 62 -2.57 -43.68 -23.23
C LEU A 62 -2.12 -43.12 -21.86
N VAL A 63 -3.01 -43.11 -20.87
CA VAL A 63 -2.70 -42.75 -19.48
C VAL A 63 -1.74 -43.75 -18.84
N LEU A 64 -2.01 -45.06 -18.96
CA LEU A 64 -1.13 -46.10 -18.43
C LEU A 64 0.28 -46.06 -19.07
N ALA A 65 0.36 -45.84 -20.38
CA ALA A 65 1.64 -45.69 -21.09
C ALA A 65 2.46 -44.47 -20.63
N ASN A 66 1.81 -43.48 -19.99
CA ASN A 66 2.45 -42.30 -19.43
C ASN A 66 2.63 -42.35 -17.90
N TYR A 67 2.27 -43.45 -17.22
CA TYR A 67 2.35 -43.55 -15.76
C TYR A 67 3.77 -43.28 -15.22
N GLN A 68 4.82 -43.75 -15.91
CA GLN A 68 6.21 -43.48 -15.52
C GLN A 68 6.59 -41.99 -15.67
N ASN A 69 6.11 -41.32 -16.71
CA ASN A 69 6.31 -39.87 -16.89
C ASN A 69 5.60 -39.07 -15.79
N ALA A 70 4.37 -39.48 -15.43
CA ALA A 70 3.60 -38.86 -14.35
C ALA A 70 4.25 -39.07 -12.97
N LEU A 71 4.76 -40.28 -12.70
CA LEU A 71 5.45 -40.59 -11.46
C LEU A 71 6.79 -39.83 -11.35
N ALA A 72 7.57 -39.75 -12.45
CA ALA A 72 8.80 -38.97 -12.49
C ALA A 72 8.54 -37.48 -12.26
N ALA A 73 7.53 -36.91 -12.94
CA ALA A 73 7.11 -35.52 -12.72
C ALA A 73 6.69 -35.26 -11.26
N TYR A 74 5.90 -36.15 -10.67
CA TYR A 74 5.46 -36.04 -9.28
C TYR A 74 6.63 -36.16 -8.27
N GLN A 75 7.55 -37.09 -8.48
CA GLN A 75 8.72 -37.26 -7.61
C GLN A 75 9.70 -36.10 -7.70
N ALA A 76 9.90 -35.53 -8.89
CA ALA A 76 10.73 -34.34 -9.08
C ALA A 76 10.07 -33.09 -8.46
N ALA A 77 8.76 -32.90 -8.66
CA ALA A 77 7.99 -31.83 -8.03
C ALA A 77 8.06 -31.85 -6.49
N LEU A 78 8.03 -33.03 -5.87
CA LEU A 78 8.22 -33.17 -4.42
C LEU A 78 9.64 -32.78 -4.00
N ARG A 79 10.69 -33.20 -4.71
CA ARG A 79 12.06 -32.80 -4.36
C ARG A 79 12.29 -31.30 -4.54
N GLY A 80 11.69 -30.68 -5.57
CA GLY A 80 11.69 -29.23 -5.73
C GLY A 80 10.98 -28.51 -4.59
N GLN A 81 9.86 -29.06 -4.09
CA GLN A 81 9.19 -28.54 -2.89
C GLN A 81 10.04 -28.72 -1.62
N ASP A 82 10.66 -29.88 -1.41
CA ASP A 82 11.50 -30.16 -0.25
C ASP A 82 12.74 -29.23 -0.21
N GLU A 83 13.35 -28.96 -1.37
CA GLU A 83 14.50 -28.04 -1.47
C GLU A 83 14.09 -26.56 -1.29
N ILE A 84 12.88 -26.13 -1.69
CA ILE A 84 12.34 -24.80 -1.30
C ILE A 84 12.19 -24.71 0.23
N VAL A 85 11.64 -25.74 0.89
CA VAL A 85 11.45 -25.75 2.35
C VAL A 85 12.80 -25.75 3.07
N ARG A 86 13.78 -26.48 2.55
CA ARG A 86 15.17 -26.44 3.03
C ARG A 86 15.80 -25.06 2.84
N ALA A 87 15.62 -24.42 1.68
CA ALA A 87 16.11 -23.07 1.42
C ALA A 87 15.53 -22.06 2.40
N GLN A 88 14.22 -22.12 2.67
CA GLN A 88 13.55 -21.28 3.68
C GLN A 88 14.25 -21.42 5.05
N GLY A 89 14.45 -22.66 5.53
CA GLY A 89 15.11 -22.91 6.81
C GLY A 89 16.58 -22.47 6.85
N LEU A 90 17.29 -22.45 5.71
CA LEU A 90 18.67 -21.96 5.59
C LEU A 90 18.73 -20.42 5.60
N ILE A 91 17.77 -19.75 4.95
CA ILE A 91 17.62 -18.28 5.00
C ILE A 91 17.29 -17.83 6.42
N GLU A 92 16.41 -18.55 7.13
CA GLU A 92 16.10 -18.33 8.55
C GLU A 92 17.34 -18.50 9.46
N GLN A 93 18.32 -19.30 9.05
CA GLN A 93 19.62 -19.49 9.71
C GLN A 93 20.73 -18.56 9.17
N GLN A 94 20.39 -17.60 8.29
CA GLN A 94 21.34 -16.72 7.57
C GLN A 94 22.41 -17.44 6.73
N ASN A 95 22.28 -18.74 6.49
CA ASN A 95 23.19 -19.52 5.64
C ASN A 95 22.77 -19.38 4.17
N LEU A 96 23.03 -18.20 3.60
CA LEU A 96 22.55 -17.86 2.26
C LEU A 96 23.26 -18.66 1.16
N ASN A 97 24.54 -19.02 1.35
CA ASN A 97 25.31 -19.83 0.39
C ASN A 97 24.70 -21.24 0.17
N ASP A 98 24.37 -21.97 1.25
CA ASP A 98 23.65 -23.25 1.12
C ASP A 98 22.21 -23.05 0.60
N ALA A 99 21.58 -21.91 0.90
CA ALA A 99 20.24 -21.60 0.39
C ALA A 99 20.24 -21.33 -1.13
N VAL A 100 21.27 -20.67 -1.67
CA VAL A 100 21.52 -20.55 -3.13
C VAL A 100 21.63 -21.94 -3.76
N ALA A 101 22.40 -22.84 -3.14
CA ALA A 101 22.52 -24.22 -3.63
C ALA A 101 21.19 -24.99 -3.59
N ALA A 102 20.39 -24.82 -2.52
CA ALA A 102 19.07 -25.43 -2.41
C ALA A 102 18.06 -24.88 -3.43
N LEU A 103 18.04 -23.56 -3.69
CA LEU A 103 17.15 -22.94 -4.68
C LEU A 103 17.51 -23.33 -6.12
N ALA A 104 18.80 -23.46 -6.43
CA ALA A 104 19.26 -24.00 -7.71
C ALA A 104 18.86 -25.48 -7.88
N SER A 105 18.95 -26.29 -6.82
CA SER A 105 18.45 -27.67 -6.78
C SER A 105 16.93 -27.73 -7.03
N ALA A 106 16.17 -26.85 -6.36
CA ALA A 106 14.72 -26.76 -6.52
C ALA A 106 14.30 -26.43 -7.96
N GLN A 107 14.92 -25.40 -8.57
CA GLN A 107 14.66 -25.03 -9.96
C GLN A 107 14.94 -26.20 -10.92
N ALA A 108 16.09 -26.86 -10.78
CA ALA A 108 16.45 -28.00 -11.62
C ALA A 108 15.47 -29.19 -11.50
N GLU A 109 14.92 -29.44 -10.32
CA GLU A 109 13.90 -30.47 -10.10
C GLU A 109 12.53 -30.08 -10.69
N PHE A 110 12.10 -28.81 -10.60
CA PHE A 110 10.90 -28.35 -11.30
C PHE A 110 11.05 -28.41 -12.83
N ASP A 111 12.23 -28.09 -13.37
CA ASP A 111 12.50 -28.20 -14.80
C ASP A 111 12.55 -29.67 -15.27
N ALA A 112 13.13 -30.58 -14.46
CA ALA A 112 13.08 -32.02 -14.71
C ALA A 112 11.64 -32.58 -14.65
N ALA A 113 10.79 -32.02 -13.78
CA ALA A 113 9.36 -32.32 -13.74
C ALA A 113 8.64 -31.81 -15.00
N LEU A 114 8.92 -30.59 -15.45
CA LEU A 114 8.39 -30.02 -16.70
C LEU A 114 8.76 -30.86 -17.93
N VAL A 115 10.03 -31.27 -18.06
CA VAL A 115 10.48 -32.20 -19.12
C VAL A 115 9.76 -33.56 -19.06
N SER A 116 9.31 -33.97 -17.88
CA SER A 116 8.52 -35.20 -17.70
C SER A 116 7.04 -35.00 -18.03
N VAL A 117 6.47 -33.81 -17.79
CA VAL A 117 5.12 -33.41 -18.25
C VAL A 117 5.07 -33.19 -19.77
N ASP A 118 6.15 -32.69 -20.38
CA ASP A 118 6.25 -32.45 -21.82
C ASP A 118 6.03 -33.75 -22.63
N LYS A 119 6.65 -34.84 -22.19
CA LYS A 119 6.45 -36.21 -22.74
C LYS A 119 4.99 -36.66 -22.70
N MET A 120 4.19 -36.11 -21.78
CA MET A 120 2.76 -36.39 -21.63
C MET A 120 1.84 -35.47 -22.45
N LYS A 121 2.36 -34.58 -23.31
CA LYS A 121 1.57 -33.67 -24.18
C LYS A 121 0.38 -34.35 -24.88
N VAL A 122 0.52 -35.61 -25.29
CA VAL A 122 -0.55 -36.38 -25.95
C VAL A 122 -1.80 -36.59 -25.06
N LEU A 123 -1.65 -36.57 -23.72
CA LEU A 123 -2.77 -36.63 -22.77
C LEU A 123 -3.65 -35.37 -22.81
N LYS A 124 -3.13 -34.22 -23.27
CA LYS A 124 -3.90 -32.97 -23.40
C LYS A 124 -5.05 -33.07 -24.41
N LEU A 125 -5.07 -34.12 -25.25
CA LEU A 125 -6.17 -34.44 -26.16
C LEU A 125 -7.40 -35.06 -25.46
N ILE A 126 -7.28 -35.52 -24.20
CA ILE A 126 -8.36 -36.15 -23.44
C ILE A 126 -8.98 -35.09 -22.51
N PRO A 127 -10.24 -34.64 -22.71
CA PRO A 127 -10.76 -33.41 -22.07
C PRO A 127 -10.66 -33.34 -20.53
N LEU A 128 -10.85 -34.46 -19.81
CA LEU A 128 -10.77 -34.49 -18.35
C LEU A 128 -9.33 -34.60 -17.82
N VAL A 129 -8.42 -35.21 -18.58
CA VAL A 129 -7.00 -35.37 -18.23
C VAL A 129 -6.23 -34.10 -18.59
N SER A 130 -6.59 -33.44 -19.69
CA SER A 130 -6.04 -32.16 -20.15
C SER A 130 -6.06 -31.08 -19.05
N ARG A 131 -7.16 -30.99 -18.29
CA ARG A 131 -7.25 -30.11 -17.10
C ARG A 131 -6.18 -30.41 -16.06
N GLN A 132 -5.92 -31.69 -15.77
CA GLN A 132 -4.93 -32.11 -14.79
C GLN A 132 -3.51 -31.80 -15.29
N VAL A 133 -3.21 -32.17 -16.53
CA VAL A 133 -1.88 -31.96 -17.14
C VAL A 133 -1.55 -30.48 -17.24
N ASN A 134 -2.49 -29.64 -17.68
CA ASN A 134 -2.28 -28.19 -17.77
C ASN A 134 -2.18 -27.55 -16.38
N ALA A 135 -2.93 -28.02 -15.38
CA ALA A 135 -2.80 -27.53 -14.00
C ALA A 135 -1.43 -27.90 -13.41
N THR A 136 -1.00 -29.15 -13.53
CA THR A 136 0.34 -29.58 -13.10
C THR A 136 1.44 -28.80 -13.83
N GLU A 137 1.34 -28.64 -15.15
CA GLU A 137 2.28 -27.83 -15.94
C GLU A 137 2.43 -26.40 -15.41
N ASN A 138 1.32 -25.70 -15.13
CA ASN A 138 1.38 -24.34 -14.60
C ASN A 138 1.89 -24.28 -13.14
N ILE A 139 1.59 -25.27 -12.28
CA ILE A 139 2.16 -25.36 -10.93
C ILE A 139 3.69 -25.55 -11.00
N LEU A 140 4.18 -26.36 -11.94
CA LEU A 140 5.62 -26.59 -12.11
C LEU A 140 6.34 -25.38 -12.73
N VAL A 141 5.71 -24.67 -13.67
CA VAL A 141 6.22 -23.37 -14.14
C VAL A 141 6.31 -22.39 -12.97
N ALA A 142 5.26 -22.26 -12.16
CA ALA A 142 5.29 -21.40 -10.98
C ALA A 142 6.39 -21.81 -9.98
N GLY A 143 6.61 -23.11 -9.75
CA GLY A 143 7.69 -23.60 -8.89
C GLY A 143 9.09 -23.29 -9.42
N SER A 144 9.35 -23.52 -10.71
CA SER A 144 10.64 -23.21 -11.35
C SER A 144 10.93 -21.70 -11.33
N GLN A 145 9.95 -20.89 -11.74
CA GLN A 145 10.06 -19.42 -11.77
C GLN A 145 10.20 -18.81 -10.37
N LEU A 146 9.44 -19.27 -9.39
CA LEU A 146 9.60 -18.87 -7.98
C LEU A 146 11.00 -19.22 -7.46
N SER A 147 11.50 -20.42 -7.76
CA SER A 147 12.85 -20.86 -7.35
C SER A 147 13.93 -19.96 -7.98
N SER A 148 13.78 -19.61 -9.25
CA SER A 148 14.70 -18.73 -10.00
C SER A 148 14.68 -17.28 -9.51
N SER A 149 13.50 -16.75 -9.17
CA SER A 149 13.33 -15.45 -8.51
C SER A 149 14.06 -15.42 -7.15
N LEU A 150 13.72 -16.36 -6.26
CA LEU A 150 14.34 -16.46 -4.94
C LEU A 150 15.85 -16.69 -5.03
N LEU A 151 16.32 -17.49 -5.99
CA LEU A 151 17.75 -17.73 -6.22
C LEU A 151 18.52 -16.43 -6.46
N LYS A 152 17.99 -15.52 -7.28
CA LYS A 152 18.60 -14.21 -7.57
C LYS A 152 18.66 -13.34 -6.31
N PHE A 153 17.55 -13.21 -5.56
CA PHE A 153 17.52 -12.43 -4.32
C PHE A 153 18.46 -12.97 -3.23
N VAL A 154 18.47 -14.29 -3.02
CA VAL A 154 19.29 -14.92 -1.98
C VAL A 154 20.78 -14.90 -2.35
N LYS A 155 21.12 -15.06 -3.64
CA LYS A 155 22.47 -14.83 -4.18
C LYS A 155 22.93 -13.39 -3.97
N PHE A 156 22.07 -12.41 -4.27
CA PHE A 156 22.37 -11.01 -4.01
C PHE A 156 22.63 -10.75 -2.52
N GLY A 157 21.80 -11.31 -1.63
CA GLY A 157 22.03 -11.26 -0.18
C GLY A 157 23.35 -11.90 0.26
N ASP A 158 23.71 -13.07 -0.28
CA ASP A 158 24.99 -13.76 -0.02
C ASP A 158 26.17 -12.89 -0.47
N GLU A 159 26.09 -12.29 -1.67
CA GLU A 159 27.11 -11.39 -2.20
C GLU A 159 27.27 -10.08 -1.41
N ILE A 160 26.23 -9.60 -0.74
CA ILE A 160 26.29 -8.44 0.16
C ILE A 160 26.90 -8.86 1.51
N LEU A 161 26.45 -9.97 2.12
CA LEU A 161 27.01 -10.47 3.37
C LEU A 161 28.48 -10.90 3.23
N ALA A 162 28.91 -11.39 2.06
CA ALA A 162 30.30 -11.76 1.80
C ALA A 162 31.30 -10.59 1.88
N VAL A 163 30.84 -9.33 1.81
CA VAL A 163 31.67 -8.13 2.06
C VAL A 163 31.91 -7.91 3.57
N VAL A 164 31.09 -8.53 4.42
CA VAL A 164 30.98 -8.29 5.87
C VAL A 164 31.51 -9.47 6.71
N GLN A 165 31.51 -10.69 6.15
CA GLN A 165 31.71 -11.98 6.84
C GLN A 165 33.12 -12.26 7.44
N GLU A 166 34.00 -11.28 7.66
CA GLU A 166 35.33 -11.54 8.25
C GLU A 166 35.33 -11.77 9.77
N ASP A 167 34.28 -11.37 10.50
CA ASP A 167 34.09 -11.65 11.94
C ASP A 167 32.62 -11.92 12.29
N SER A 168 32.36 -12.49 13.49
CA SER A 168 30.99 -12.79 13.96
C SER A 168 30.26 -11.61 14.59
N ASP A 169 30.99 -10.70 15.22
CA ASP A 169 30.46 -9.71 16.16
C ASP A 169 30.26 -8.34 15.46
N VAL A 170 29.61 -8.34 14.29
CA VAL A 170 29.52 -7.15 13.43
C VAL A 170 28.33 -6.25 13.76
N SER A 171 28.63 -4.99 14.04
CA SER A 171 27.72 -3.84 14.08
C SER A 171 27.93 -2.92 12.85
N LEU A 172 27.07 -1.92 12.63
CA LEU A 172 27.13 -1.06 11.43
C LEU A 172 28.29 -0.05 11.45
N ASP A 173 28.81 0.30 12.64
CA ASP A 173 30.06 1.07 12.82
C ASP A 173 31.32 0.23 12.57
N ALA A 174 31.26 -1.09 12.80
CA ALA A 174 32.36 -2.01 12.52
C ALA A 174 32.58 -2.27 11.02
N ILE A 175 31.58 -2.03 10.17
CA ILE A 175 31.72 -2.09 8.71
C ILE A 175 32.54 -0.88 8.24
N SER A 176 33.73 -1.10 7.67
CA SER A 176 34.57 0.01 7.21
C SER A 176 33.90 0.80 6.05
N PRO A 177 34.20 2.10 5.88
CA PRO A 177 33.63 2.93 4.81
C PRO A 177 33.83 2.35 3.39
N GLU A 178 34.94 1.63 3.13
CA GLU A 178 35.16 0.96 1.85
C GLU A 178 34.30 -0.31 1.70
N GLN A 179 34.02 -1.05 2.78
CA GLN A 179 33.03 -2.15 2.75
C GLN A 179 31.61 -1.60 2.54
N LYS A 180 31.20 -0.53 3.25
CA LYS A 180 29.91 0.15 3.02
C LYS A 180 29.79 0.61 1.56
N ARG A 181 30.84 1.23 1.02
CA ARG A 181 30.93 1.66 -0.37
C ARG A 181 30.86 0.49 -1.37
N GLN A 182 31.43 -0.67 -1.08
CA GLN A 182 31.33 -1.87 -1.91
C GLN A 182 29.92 -2.51 -1.88
N ILE A 183 29.27 -2.50 -0.71
CA ILE A 183 27.86 -2.91 -0.53
C ILE A 183 26.93 -2.03 -1.36
N LEU A 184 27.05 -0.70 -1.22
CA LEU A 184 26.23 0.26 -1.96
C LEU A 184 26.53 0.25 -3.47
N LYS A 185 27.79 -0.02 -3.87
CA LYS A 185 28.13 -0.28 -5.27
C LYS A 185 27.39 -1.51 -5.81
N LYS A 186 27.39 -2.63 -5.08
CA LYS A 186 26.64 -3.83 -5.47
C LYS A 186 25.15 -3.52 -5.62
N MET A 187 24.54 -2.87 -4.63
CA MET A 187 23.13 -2.45 -4.69
C MET A 187 22.83 -1.59 -5.94
N HIS A 188 23.68 -0.61 -6.25
CA HIS A 188 23.54 0.28 -7.40
C HIS A 188 23.77 -0.41 -8.77
N GLU A 189 24.61 -1.45 -8.83
CA GLU A 189 24.87 -2.21 -10.08
C GLU A 189 23.88 -3.37 -10.29
N SER A 190 23.16 -3.81 -9.26
CA SER A 190 22.24 -4.96 -9.29
C SER A 190 20.78 -4.74 -9.77
N PRO A 191 20.22 -3.54 -10.05
CA PRO A 191 18.81 -3.42 -10.47
C PRO A 191 18.39 -4.33 -11.63
N PRO A 192 19.20 -4.59 -12.68
CA PRO A 192 18.83 -5.53 -13.74
C PRO A 192 18.67 -7.00 -13.27
N GLU A 193 19.42 -7.44 -12.25
CA GLU A 193 19.27 -8.80 -11.68
C GLU A 193 18.04 -8.88 -10.76
N LEU A 194 17.76 -7.83 -9.99
CA LEU A 194 16.61 -7.74 -9.07
C LEU A 194 15.28 -7.55 -9.82
N GLN A 195 15.21 -6.66 -10.81
CA GLN A 195 14.06 -6.54 -11.73
C GLN A 195 13.88 -7.84 -12.53
N GLY A 196 14.98 -8.49 -12.93
CA GLY A 196 14.98 -9.83 -13.53
C GLY A 196 14.50 -10.94 -12.58
N ALA A 197 14.53 -10.74 -11.26
CA ALA A 197 13.96 -11.66 -10.28
C ALA A 197 12.46 -11.40 -10.06
N LYS A 198 12.04 -10.13 -10.01
CA LYS A 198 10.63 -9.74 -9.99
C LYS A 198 9.87 -10.26 -11.22
N ALA A 199 10.47 -10.17 -12.40
CA ALA A 199 9.88 -10.66 -13.66
C ALA A 199 9.61 -12.19 -13.66
N ASP A 200 10.52 -13.01 -13.11
CA ASP A 200 10.27 -14.44 -12.93
C ASP A 200 9.09 -14.68 -11.97
N LEU A 201 8.99 -13.90 -10.89
CA LEU A 201 7.91 -14.02 -9.91
C LEU A 201 6.54 -13.65 -10.49
N ASP A 202 6.48 -12.57 -11.28
CA ASP A 202 5.28 -12.18 -12.02
C ASP A 202 4.88 -13.25 -13.04
N LEU A 203 5.85 -13.92 -13.69
CA LEU A 203 5.58 -15.09 -14.54
C LEU A 203 5.06 -16.30 -13.75
N ALA A 204 5.48 -16.49 -12.50
CA ALA A 204 4.94 -17.53 -11.61
C ALA A 204 3.48 -17.25 -11.25
N VAL A 205 3.13 -15.99 -10.93
CA VAL A 205 1.74 -15.57 -10.66
C VAL A 205 0.87 -15.76 -11.90
N LEU A 206 1.32 -15.28 -13.06
CA LEU A 206 0.65 -15.47 -14.35
C LEU A 206 0.49 -16.95 -14.73
N ALA A 207 1.31 -17.87 -14.22
CA ALA A 207 1.09 -19.31 -14.39
C ALA A 207 -0.04 -19.82 -13.46
N MET A 208 -0.05 -19.39 -12.20
CA MET A 208 -1.06 -19.79 -11.21
C MET A 208 -2.49 -19.34 -11.56
N GLU A 209 -2.65 -18.21 -12.24
CA GLU A 209 -3.93 -17.75 -12.78
C GLU A 209 -4.54 -18.70 -13.82
N LYS A 210 -3.69 -19.36 -14.63
CA LYS A 210 -4.12 -20.26 -15.72
C LYS A 210 -4.67 -21.61 -15.23
N ILE A 211 -4.64 -21.86 -13.91
CA ILE A 211 -5.08 -23.11 -13.29
C ILE A 211 -6.62 -23.11 -13.09
N PRO A 212 -7.37 -24.07 -13.68
CA PRO A 212 -8.82 -24.13 -13.51
C PRO A 212 -9.25 -24.36 -12.05
N GLU A 213 -10.18 -23.56 -11.56
CA GLU A 213 -10.69 -23.63 -10.18
C GLU A 213 -11.41 -24.97 -9.85
N TYR A 214 -12.02 -25.60 -10.86
CA TYR A 214 -12.92 -26.73 -10.68
C TYR A 214 -12.63 -27.93 -11.58
N GLY A 215 -12.84 -29.13 -11.04
CA GLY A 215 -12.58 -30.40 -11.71
C GLY A 215 -11.11 -30.85 -11.69
N LEU A 216 -10.30 -30.33 -10.78
CA LEU A 216 -8.97 -30.86 -10.47
C LEU A 216 -9.06 -32.07 -9.54
N LEU A 217 -8.08 -32.98 -9.63
CA LEU A 217 -7.84 -34.02 -8.63
C LEU A 217 -7.38 -33.40 -7.31
N SER A 218 -7.76 -33.99 -6.18
CA SER A 218 -7.53 -33.44 -4.83
C SER A 218 -6.06 -33.07 -4.55
N SER A 219 -5.10 -33.90 -4.95
CA SER A 219 -3.66 -33.60 -4.78
C SER A 219 -3.20 -32.39 -5.59
N ILE A 220 -3.70 -32.24 -6.83
CA ILE A 220 -3.38 -31.11 -7.71
C ILE A 220 -4.05 -29.84 -7.20
N LYS A 221 -5.31 -29.93 -6.74
CA LYS A 221 -5.99 -28.80 -6.09
C LYS A 221 -5.22 -28.35 -4.85
N LYS A 222 -4.87 -29.26 -3.93
CA LYS A 222 -4.12 -28.92 -2.71
C LYS A 222 -2.79 -28.22 -3.03
N ALA A 223 -2.04 -28.73 -4.00
CA ALA A 223 -0.79 -28.09 -4.44
C ALA A 223 -1.05 -26.67 -5.01
N SER A 224 -2.09 -26.51 -5.85
CA SER A 224 -2.48 -25.19 -6.34
C SER A 224 -2.94 -24.25 -5.24
N ASP A 225 -3.67 -24.74 -4.24
CA ASP A 225 -4.22 -23.96 -3.14
C ASP A 225 -3.07 -23.38 -2.30
N THR A 226 -2.12 -24.22 -1.87
CA THR A 226 -0.94 -23.80 -1.08
C THR A 226 -0.03 -22.82 -1.82
N VAL A 227 0.10 -22.92 -3.16
CA VAL A 227 0.86 -21.91 -3.92
C VAL A 227 0.06 -20.61 -4.08
N LYS A 228 -1.26 -20.66 -4.32
CA LYS A 228 -2.11 -19.45 -4.37
C LYS A 228 -2.20 -18.72 -3.02
N GLU A 229 -2.06 -19.44 -1.91
CA GLU A 229 -1.98 -18.91 -0.55
C GLU A 229 -0.64 -18.18 -0.29
N LYS A 230 0.50 -18.79 -0.64
CA LYS A 230 1.83 -18.25 -0.29
C LYS A 230 2.41 -17.26 -1.31
N LEU A 231 2.16 -17.45 -2.61
CA LEU A 231 2.83 -16.68 -3.66
C LEU A 231 2.58 -15.16 -3.58
N PRO A 232 1.38 -14.65 -3.26
CA PRO A 232 1.15 -13.20 -3.12
C PRO A 232 1.93 -12.55 -1.96
N LEU A 233 2.23 -13.31 -0.90
CA LEU A 233 3.05 -12.81 0.22
C LEU A 233 4.50 -12.61 -0.22
N ILE A 234 5.03 -13.55 -1.00
CA ILE A 234 6.37 -13.46 -1.57
C ILE A 234 6.46 -12.32 -2.59
N GLN A 235 5.42 -12.15 -3.42
CA GLN A 235 5.31 -11.03 -4.36
C GLN A 235 5.30 -9.68 -3.65
N SER A 236 4.50 -9.51 -2.60
CA SER A 236 4.46 -8.27 -1.81
C SER A 236 5.83 -7.89 -1.23
N VAL A 237 6.56 -8.86 -0.65
CA VAL A 237 7.91 -8.64 -0.12
C VAL A 237 8.91 -8.25 -1.20
N ILE A 238 8.84 -8.88 -2.39
CA ILE A 238 9.77 -8.61 -3.50
C ILE A 238 9.45 -7.27 -4.20
N ASP A 239 8.18 -6.94 -4.37
CA ASP A 239 7.72 -5.69 -4.98
C ASP A 239 8.03 -4.47 -4.10
N GLN A 240 8.21 -4.67 -2.78
CA GLN A 240 8.79 -3.68 -1.85
C GLN A 240 10.33 -3.69 -1.89
N ALA A 241 10.95 -4.87 -1.86
CA ALA A 241 12.41 -4.97 -1.79
C ALA A 241 13.14 -4.37 -3.00
N VAL A 242 12.63 -4.52 -4.24
CA VAL A 242 13.36 -4.03 -5.43
C VAL A 242 13.46 -2.49 -5.48
N PRO A 243 12.37 -1.70 -5.39
CA PRO A 243 12.48 -0.24 -5.43
C PRO A 243 13.28 0.31 -4.25
N ALA A 244 13.14 -0.29 -3.06
CA ALA A 244 13.93 0.06 -1.89
C ALA A 244 15.44 -0.16 -2.13
N MET A 245 15.84 -1.33 -2.66
CA MET A 245 17.25 -1.63 -2.98
C MET A 245 17.82 -0.74 -4.10
N GLU A 246 16.99 -0.30 -5.05
CA GLU A 246 17.39 0.63 -6.12
C GLU A 246 17.53 2.07 -5.63
N ALA A 247 16.65 2.53 -4.72
CA ALA A 247 16.66 3.89 -4.18
C ALA A 247 17.70 4.11 -3.07
N LEU A 248 17.87 3.15 -2.16
CA LEU A 248 18.70 3.28 -0.96
C LEU A 248 20.13 3.81 -1.23
N PRO A 249 20.88 3.33 -2.23
CA PRO A 249 22.23 3.84 -2.50
C PRO A 249 22.26 5.33 -2.84
N ALA A 250 21.29 5.80 -3.62
CA ALA A 250 21.19 7.21 -3.99
C ALA A 250 20.73 8.10 -2.83
N ILE A 251 19.98 7.55 -1.87
CA ILE A 251 19.57 8.23 -0.63
C ILE A 251 20.77 8.35 0.34
N VAL A 252 21.53 7.27 0.55
CA VAL A 252 22.62 7.26 1.54
C VAL A 252 23.97 7.77 1.01
N GLY A 253 23.95 8.54 -0.09
CA GLY A 253 25.14 9.23 -0.61
C GLY A 253 26.11 8.35 -1.41
N TYR A 254 25.62 7.41 -2.21
CA TYR A 254 26.42 6.68 -3.20
C TYR A 254 25.93 6.99 -4.63
N PRO A 255 26.84 7.24 -5.60
CA PRO A 255 28.31 7.34 -5.48
C PRO A 255 28.82 8.72 -5.05
N ASN A 256 27.92 9.70 -4.88
CA ASN A 256 28.23 11.08 -4.51
C ASN A 256 27.61 11.44 -3.16
N GLU A 257 28.26 12.30 -2.38
CA GLU A 257 27.69 12.89 -1.16
C GLU A 257 26.32 13.55 -1.46
N LYS A 258 25.40 13.44 -0.49
CA LYS A 258 24.04 13.96 -0.54
C LYS A 258 23.79 14.87 0.66
N THR A 259 23.24 16.07 0.40
CA THR A 259 22.90 17.04 1.46
C THR A 259 21.39 17.19 1.58
N TYR A 260 20.85 16.93 2.76
CA TYR A 260 19.41 17.00 3.05
C TYR A 260 19.08 18.09 4.05
N LEU A 261 17.97 18.80 3.80
CA LEU A 261 17.29 19.58 4.83
C LEU A 261 16.56 18.60 5.75
N PHE A 262 17.03 18.48 6.98
CA PHE A 262 16.39 17.70 8.03
C PHE A 262 15.32 18.55 8.73
N LEU A 263 14.12 18.00 8.93
CA LEU A 263 13.02 18.65 9.65
C LEU A 263 12.51 17.76 10.79
N LEU A 264 12.48 18.28 12.02
CA LEU A 264 11.82 17.62 13.15
C LEU A 264 10.41 18.21 13.33
N GLN A 265 9.41 17.44 12.91
CA GLN A 265 8.01 17.83 12.97
C GLN A 265 7.35 17.32 14.27
N ASN A 266 7.07 18.22 15.21
CA ASN A 266 6.43 17.89 16.47
C ASN A 266 4.96 17.52 16.27
N ASN A 267 4.66 16.22 16.21
CA ASN A 267 3.30 15.71 16.03
C ASN A 267 2.36 15.91 17.23
N THR A 268 2.86 16.40 18.37
CA THR A 268 1.99 16.91 19.45
C THR A 268 1.42 18.31 19.15
N GLU A 269 1.92 18.99 18.10
CA GLU A 269 1.43 20.25 17.53
C GLU A 269 1.13 20.05 16.03
N LEU A 270 0.08 19.29 15.74
CA LEU A 270 -0.15 18.68 14.43
C LEU A 270 -0.21 19.69 13.27
N ARG A 271 0.41 19.32 12.16
CA ARG A 271 0.39 20.00 10.86
C ARG A 271 0.11 18.97 9.76
N PRO A 272 -0.35 19.40 8.56
CA PRO A 272 -0.69 18.51 7.47
C PRO A 272 0.29 17.37 7.18
N THR A 273 1.62 17.62 7.14
CA THR A 273 2.62 16.57 6.87
C THR A 273 3.22 15.91 8.11
N GLY A 274 2.76 16.18 9.33
CA GLY A 274 3.32 15.55 10.53
C GLY A 274 3.19 16.36 11.81
N GLY A 275 3.60 17.63 11.79
CA GLY A 275 3.70 18.43 13.01
C GLY A 275 4.43 19.75 12.82
N PHE A 276 4.38 20.62 13.84
CA PHE A 276 5.09 21.90 13.81
C PHE A 276 6.60 21.70 13.68
N ILE A 277 7.23 22.36 12.70
CA ILE A 277 8.67 22.30 12.45
C ILE A 277 9.39 23.16 13.50
N GLY A 278 9.68 22.58 14.66
CA GLY A 278 10.34 23.28 15.77
C GLY A 278 11.87 23.32 15.67
N THR A 279 12.46 22.38 14.93
CA THR A 279 13.90 22.24 14.71
C THR A 279 14.14 21.83 13.27
N TYR A 280 15.14 22.44 12.63
CA TYR A 280 15.64 22.06 11.31
C TYR A 280 17.11 21.64 11.42
N GLY A 281 17.69 21.11 10.36
CA GLY A 281 19.12 20.79 10.32
C GLY A 281 19.65 20.50 8.93
N THR A 282 20.96 20.29 8.86
CA THR A 282 21.67 19.78 7.68
C THR A 282 22.13 18.36 7.98
N LEU A 283 21.72 17.40 7.15
CA LEU A 283 22.20 16.02 7.18
C LEU A 283 22.98 15.73 5.91
N LYS A 284 24.27 15.37 6.02
CA LYS A 284 25.10 14.96 4.88
C LYS A 284 25.44 13.49 4.97
N LEU A 285 25.09 12.74 3.92
CA LEU A 285 25.33 11.29 3.81
C LEU A 285 26.33 11.03 2.68
N TYR A 286 27.30 10.14 2.92
CA TYR A 286 28.28 9.72 1.91
C TYR A 286 28.67 8.25 2.11
N ASN A 287 28.45 7.41 1.10
CA ASN A 287 28.63 5.96 1.14
C ASN A 287 28.03 5.23 2.37
N GLY A 288 26.90 5.72 2.89
CA GLY A 288 26.26 5.13 4.08
C GLY A 288 26.83 5.58 5.42
N ASP A 289 27.80 6.50 5.43
CA ASP A 289 28.25 7.21 6.62
C ASP A 289 27.58 8.59 6.73
N ILE A 290 27.36 9.04 7.96
CA ILE A 290 26.91 10.42 8.25
C ILE A 290 28.15 11.31 8.29
N ALA A 291 28.36 12.09 7.23
CA ALA A 291 29.48 13.01 7.09
C ALA A 291 29.27 14.31 7.90
N LEU A 292 28.01 14.71 8.09
CA LEU A 292 27.61 15.83 8.95
C LEU A 292 26.17 15.59 9.44
N PHE A 293 25.90 15.90 10.71
CA PHE A 293 24.54 16.14 11.17
C PHE A 293 24.53 17.28 12.19
N GLU A 294 23.94 18.40 11.81
CA GLU A 294 23.81 19.60 12.66
C GLU A 294 22.37 20.09 12.66
N THR A 295 21.85 20.47 13.82
CA THR A 295 20.46 20.94 13.99
C THR A 295 20.40 22.29 14.70
N ASP A 296 19.45 23.14 14.32
CA ASP A 296 19.16 24.40 14.99
C ASP A 296 17.65 24.59 15.20
N ASN A 297 17.29 25.33 16.25
CA ASN A 297 15.92 25.73 16.53
C ASN A 297 15.42 26.70 15.45
N ILE A 298 14.19 26.49 14.99
CA ILE A 298 13.66 27.17 13.80
C ILE A 298 13.66 28.71 13.90
N TYR A 299 13.44 29.25 15.09
CA TYR A 299 13.42 30.70 15.31
C TYR A 299 14.77 31.39 15.00
N ASN A 300 15.89 30.65 14.95
CA ASN A 300 17.19 31.19 14.52
C ASN A 300 17.34 31.37 13.00
N ILE A 301 16.52 30.68 12.18
CA ILE A 301 16.41 30.97 10.75
C ILE A 301 15.38 32.08 10.52
N ASP A 302 14.25 32.03 11.25
CA ASP A 302 13.22 33.09 11.23
C ASP A 302 13.82 34.47 11.59
N GLU A 303 14.78 34.54 12.51
CA GLU A 303 15.51 35.77 12.88
C GLU A 303 16.22 36.43 11.68
N LYS A 304 16.64 35.65 10.67
CA LYS A 304 17.33 36.11 9.45
C LYS A 304 16.37 36.52 8.33
N SER A 305 15.06 36.29 8.50
CA SER A 305 14.02 36.67 7.55
C SER A 305 13.88 38.21 7.41
N LYS A 306 14.24 38.93 8.49
CA LYS A 306 13.88 40.33 8.74
C LYS A 306 14.19 41.28 7.58
N GLY A 307 13.13 41.76 6.92
CA GLY A 307 13.22 42.75 5.83
C GLY A 307 13.30 42.14 4.42
N LYS A 308 13.19 40.81 4.29
CA LYS A 308 13.01 40.13 3.00
C LYS A 308 11.54 40.09 2.59
N ASN A 309 11.26 39.78 1.32
CA ASN A 309 9.91 39.79 0.78
C ASN A 309 9.31 38.38 0.76
N PHE A 310 8.63 38.01 1.83
CA PHE A 310 7.91 36.73 1.91
C PHE A 310 6.59 36.74 1.14
N LYS A 311 6.15 35.54 0.76
CA LYS A 311 4.75 35.29 0.38
C LYS A 311 3.88 35.47 1.64
N ALA A 312 2.66 35.96 1.47
CA ALA A 312 1.67 35.88 2.54
C ALA A 312 1.31 34.41 2.78
N PRO A 313 1.17 33.95 4.03
CA PRO A 313 0.78 32.58 4.32
C PRO A 313 -0.71 32.35 4.00
N PRO A 314 -1.17 31.08 3.99
CA PRO A 314 -2.58 30.72 3.89
C PRO A 314 -3.45 31.51 4.87
N TRP A 315 -4.63 31.94 4.45
CA TRP A 315 -5.47 32.88 5.21
C TRP A 315 -5.85 32.34 6.61
N GLN A 316 -5.88 31.02 6.76
CA GLN A 316 -6.14 30.31 8.01
C GLN A 316 -5.02 30.59 9.03
N ILE A 317 -3.75 30.59 8.61
CA ILE A 317 -2.59 30.95 9.45
C ILE A 317 -2.67 32.42 9.87
N SER A 318 -2.94 33.34 8.93
CA SER A 318 -3.12 34.77 9.26
C SER A 318 -4.31 35.03 10.18
N LYS A 319 -5.43 34.32 10.00
CA LYS A 319 -6.66 34.51 10.81
C LYS A 319 -6.55 33.91 12.22
N TYR A 320 -6.03 32.70 12.35
CA TYR A 320 -6.13 31.94 13.62
C TYR A 320 -4.89 32.02 14.50
N ILE A 321 -3.68 32.21 13.93
CA ILE A 321 -2.43 32.42 14.71
C ILE A 321 -1.74 33.77 14.43
N GLY A 322 -2.25 34.59 13.50
CA GLY A 322 -1.76 35.95 13.26
C GLY A 322 -0.52 36.05 12.37
N GLY A 323 -0.14 34.97 11.66
CA GLY A 323 1.04 34.97 10.79
C GLY A 323 0.90 35.92 9.60
N THR A 324 1.84 36.86 9.46
CA THR A 324 1.87 37.87 8.37
C THR A 324 2.78 37.50 7.21
N GLU A 325 3.76 36.64 7.44
CA GLU A 325 4.78 36.18 6.50
C GLU A 325 4.82 34.64 6.57
N TRP A 326 5.17 33.97 5.47
CA TRP A 326 5.23 32.50 5.40
C TRP A 326 6.67 32.02 5.57
N PHE A 327 6.98 31.48 6.75
CA PHE A 327 8.33 31.03 7.16
C PHE A 327 8.48 29.52 7.02
N LEU A 328 9.73 29.02 7.01
CA LEU A 328 10.07 27.59 6.96
C LEU A 328 9.32 26.75 8.02
N ARG A 329 9.10 27.29 9.23
CA ARG A 329 8.38 26.59 10.32
C ARG A 329 6.92 26.22 9.99
N ASP A 330 6.32 26.96 9.05
CA ASP A 330 4.94 26.86 8.61
C ASP A 330 4.84 26.41 7.12
N SER A 331 5.94 25.93 6.53
CA SER A 331 6.00 25.45 5.13
C SER A 331 5.08 24.26 4.86
N ASN A 332 4.86 23.41 5.85
CA ASN A 332 4.10 22.17 5.74
C ASN A 332 2.57 22.33 5.79
N TRP A 333 2.04 23.34 5.07
CA TRP A 333 0.60 23.53 4.90
C TRP A 333 -0.01 22.64 3.81
N SER A 334 0.75 22.21 2.80
CA SER A 334 0.26 21.20 1.86
C SER A 334 0.10 19.84 2.58
N PRO A 335 -0.96 19.06 2.35
CA PRO A 335 -1.04 17.68 2.83
C PRO A 335 -0.07 16.75 2.10
N ASP A 336 0.39 17.16 0.92
CA ASP A 336 1.39 16.46 0.12
C ASP A 336 2.78 16.89 0.59
N PHE A 337 3.58 15.93 1.07
CA PHE A 337 4.90 16.27 1.60
C PHE A 337 5.95 16.58 0.52
N HIS A 338 5.78 16.16 -0.74
CA HIS A 338 6.70 16.58 -1.80
C HIS A 338 6.49 18.07 -2.13
N GLU A 339 5.24 18.52 -2.27
CA GLU A 339 4.93 19.95 -2.45
C GLU A 339 5.36 20.79 -1.22
N ALA A 340 5.11 20.29 0.00
CA ALA A 340 5.59 20.93 1.22
C ALA A 340 7.13 21.00 1.32
N ALA A 341 7.83 19.96 0.86
CA ALA A 341 9.29 19.90 0.84
C ALA A 341 9.89 20.90 -0.17
N GLN A 342 9.30 21.02 -1.36
CA GLN A 342 9.70 22.05 -2.33
C GLN A 342 9.56 23.47 -1.74
N LEU A 343 8.45 23.75 -1.03
CA LEU A 343 8.26 25.02 -0.33
C LEU A 343 9.23 25.19 0.86
N ALA A 344 9.56 24.12 1.57
CA ALA A 344 10.57 24.13 2.64
C ALA A 344 11.96 24.49 2.07
N THR A 345 12.35 23.93 0.92
CA THR A 345 13.58 24.29 0.20
C THR A 345 13.57 25.77 -0.22
N GLU A 346 12.47 26.28 -0.79
CA GLU A 346 12.36 27.71 -1.15
C GLU A 346 12.54 28.63 0.06
N LEU A 347 11.87 28.34 1.17
CA LEU A 347 11.89 29.16 2.38
C LEU A 347 13.22 29.06 3.13
N TYR A 348 13.82 27.86 3.22
CA TYR A 348 15.16 27.66 3.78
C TYR A 348 16.21 28.55 3.09
N HIS A 349 16.22 28.59 1.76
CA HIS A 349 17.15 29.46 1.02
C HIS A 349 16.78 30.95 1.15
N LEU A 350 15.49 31.30 1.19
CA LEU A 350 15.05 32.68 1.44
C LEU A 350 15.46 33.18 2.83
N GLU A 351 15.59 32.30 3.82
CA GLU A 351 15.93 32.62 5.21
C GLU A 351 17.45 32.51 5.51
N ASP A 352 18.31 32.50 4.48
CA ASP A 352 19.77 32.29 4.59
C ASP A 352 20.12 30.99 5.36
N GLY A 353 19.51 29.88 4.95
CA GLY A 353 19.99 28.53 5.23
C GLY A 353 21.44 28.36 4.75
N PRO A 354 22.32 27.70 5.53
CA PRO A 354 23.77 27.68 5.27
C PRO A 354 24.20 26.89 4.03
N GLU A 355 23.39 25.94 3.54
CA GLU A 355 23.72 25.13 2.36
C GLU A 355 23.17 25.77 1.08
N GLU A 356 24.04 25.99 0.09
CA GLU A 356 23.65 26.52 -1.24
C GLU A 356 22.87 25.50 -2.10
N ARG A 357 22.98 24.21 -1.78
CA ARG A 357 22.31 23.11 -2.49
C ARG A 357 21.82 22.06 -1.51
N LEU A 358 20.60 21.61 -1.76
CA LEU A 358 20.01 20.40 -1.19
C LEU A 358 19.81 19.36 -2.30
N ASP A 359 19.75 18.09 -1.92
CA ASP A 359 19.34 16.96 -2.77
C ASP A 359 17.96 16.41 -2.38
N GLY A 360 17.34 17.02 -1.37
CA GLY A 360 16.01 16.67 -0.86
C GLY A 360 15.75 17.17 0.56
N VAL A 361 14.61 16.78 1.09
CA VAL A 361 14.14 17.04 2.45
C VAL A 361 13.81 15.72 3.13
N ILE A 362 14.29 15.52 4.36
CA ILE A 362 13.94 14.36 5.20
C ILE A 362 13.28 14.88 6.46
N SER A 363 12.02 14.48 6.67
CA SER A 363 11.23 14.88 7.84
C SER A 363 11.00 13.68 8.75
N VAL A 364 11.18 13.88 10.06
CA VAL A 364 10.83 12.88 11.08
C VAL A 364 9.99 13.49 12.18
N THR A 365 9.22 12.65 12.87
CA THR A 365 8.47 13.03 14.07
C THR A 365 9.11 12.45 15.33
N PRO A 366 8.86 13.02 16.53
CA PRO A 366 9.32 12.45 17.80
C PRO A 366 9.01 10.95 17.99
N THR A 367 7.92 10.45 17.41
CA THR A 367 7.53 9.03 17.50
C THR A 367 8.58 8.08 16.90
N PHE A 368 9.20 8.41 15.77
CA PHE A 368 10.32 7.61 15.23
C PHE A 368 11.50 7.57 16.22
N ILE A 369 11.77 8.68 16.92
CA ILE A 369 12.83 8.77 17.93
C ILE A 369 12.48 7.89 19.15
N GLN A 370 11.19 7.77 19.51
CA GLN A 370 10.74 6.80 20.52
C GLN A 370 11.00 5.36 20.07
N SER A 371 10.63 5.01 18.83
CA SER A 371 10.83 3.65 18.30
C SER A 371 12.31 3.27 18.07
N LEU A 372 13.21 4.25 17.89
CA LEU A 372 14.65 4.02 18.00
C LEU A 372 15.08 3.73 19.46
N LEU A 373 14.55 4.45 20.45
CA LEU A 373 14.83 4.18 21.87
C LEU A 373 14.25 2.84 22.36
N GLU A 374 13.16 2.34 21.78
CA GLU A 374 12.67 0.96 22.01
C GLU A 374 13.66 -0.10 21.48
N LEU A 375 14.37 0.23 20.39
CA LEU A 375 15.31 -0.66 19.72
C LEU A 375 16.69 -0.68 20.40
N THR A 376 17.21 0.49 20.81
CA THR A 376 18.52 0.67 21.47
C THR A 376 18.47 0.51 22.99
N GLY A 377 17.32 0.79 23.62
CA GLY A 377 17.20 1.02 25.05
C GLY A 377 17.49 2.47 25.47
N PRO A 378 17.36 2.78 26.78
CA PRO A 378 17.53 4.13 27.33
C PRO A 378 18.90 4.76 27.07
N ILE A 379 18.90 6.07 26.83
CA ILE A 379 20.11 6.86 26.54
C ILE A 379 20.20 8.04 27.50
N THR A 380 21.37 8.26 28.10
CA THR A 380 21.61 9.38 29.03
C THR A 380 22.47 10.45 28.36
N VAL A 381 21.95 11.68 28.28
CA VAL A 381 22.62 12.84 27.66
C VAL A 381 22.61 14.01 28.63
N SER A 382 23.77 14.64 28.83
CA SER A 382 23.97 15.77 29.76
C SER A 382 23.39 15.58 31.18
N GLY A 383 23.27 14.32 31.63
CA GLY A 383 22.74 13.93 32.94
C GLY A 383 21.23 13.64 32.98
N VAL A 384 20.54 13.72 31.84
CA VAL A 384 19.10 13.42 31.66
C VAL A 384 18.95 12.07 30.96
N GLU A 385 18.12 11.19 31.51
CA GLU A 385 17.82 9.86 30.95
C GLU A 385 16.58 9.91 30.06
N PHE A 386 16.74 9.55 28.79
CA PHE A 386 15.69 9.46 27.79
C PHE A 386 15.30 7.99 27.54
N THR A 387 14.01 7.71 27.60
CA THR A 387 13.39 6.42 27.25
C THR A 387 12.32 6.63 26.19
N SER A 388 11.90 5.56 25.52
CA SER A 388 10.79 5.59 24.57
C SER A 388 9.50 6.14 25.18
N GLU A 389 9.22 5.83 26.45
CA GLU A 389 8.02 6.31 27.15
C GLU A 389 8.15 7.76 27.64
N ASN A 390 9.35 8.21 28.01
CA ASN A 390 9.55 9.52 28.65
C ASN A 390 9.92 10.65 27.67
N LEU A 391 10.41 10.31 26.46
CA LEU A 391 11.09 11.23 25.54
C LEU A 391 10.35 12.56 25.35
N ILE A 392 9.07 12.52 24.99
CA ILE A 392 8.29 13.71 24.63
C ILE A 392 8.15 14.67 25.81
N ASP A 393 7.86 14.16 27.01
CA ASP A 393 7.62 14.98 28.20
C ASP A 393 8.95 15.49 28.80
N VAL A 394 10.01 14.67 28.79
CA VAL A 394 11.34 15.04 29.29
C VAL A 394 12.01 16.05 28.37
N LEU A 395 12.07 15.78 27.06
CA LEU A 395 12.70 16.68 26.09
C LEU A 395 12.00 18.05 26.07
N GLN A 396 10.66 18.07 26.15
CA GLN A 396 9.92 19.32 26.27
C GLN A 396 10.23 20.05 27.59
N TYR A 397 10.27 19.34 28.72
CA TYR A 397 10.56 19.95 30.02
C TYR A 397 11.94 20.64 30.02
N GLU A 398 12.97 20.00 29.46
CA GLU A 398 14.31 20.59 29.37
C GLU A 398 14.33 21.84 28.46
N VAL A 399 13.76 21.76 27.24
CA VAL A 399 13.86 22.86 26.24
C VAL A 399 12.85 24.00 26.41
N GLU A 400 11.81 23.83 27.23
CA GLU A 400 10.77 24.84 27.49
C GLU A 400 10.66 25.30 28.96
N VAL A 401 11.16 24.53 29.94
CA VAL A 401 10.90 24.80 31.37
C VAL A 401 12.16 24.85 32.24
N ASP A 402 13.03 23.84 32.18
CA ASP A 402 14.22 23.80 33.05
C ASP A 402 15.26 24.86 32.66
N PHE A 403 15.40 25.08 31.35
CA PHE A 403 16.12 26.17 30.72
C PHE A 403 15.92 27.53 31.43
N TYR A 404 14.67 28.00 31.51
CA TYR A 404 14.33 29.28 32.13
C TYR A 404 14.51 29.28 33.67
N LYS A 405 14.38 28.14 34.34
CA LYS A 405 14.60 28.02 35.78
C LYS A 405 16.07 28.10 36.16
N ARG A 406 16.96 27.56 35.33
CA ARG A 406 18.42 27.56 35.53
C ARG A 406 19.11 28.81 34.98
N GLY A 407 18.45 29.57 34.11
CA GLY A 407 19.02 30.78 33.51
C GLY A 407 20.12 30.47 32.50
N LEU A 408 19.99 29.35 31.79
CA LEU A 408 20.95 28.92 30.77
C LEU A 408 20.87 29.82 29.53
N SER A 409 21.93 29.80 28.72
CA SER A 409 22.01 30.51 27.44
C SER A 409 21.40 29.68 26.30
N GLU A 410 20.84 30.35 25.28
CA GLU A 410 20.18 29.65 24.17
C GLU A 410 21.09 28.68 23.37
N ALA A 411 22.42 28.84 23.48
CA ALA A 411 23.37 27.84 22.97
C ALA A 411 23.25 26.47 23.69
N GLU A 412 23.05 26.48 25.00
CA GLU A 412 22.88 25.26 25.82
C GLU A 412 21.53 24.57 25.54
N ARG A 413 20.52 25.33 25.09
CA ARG A 413 19.22 24.79 24.61
C ARG A 413 19.36 23.97 23.32
N LYS A 414 20.32 24.31 22.44
CA LYS A 414 20.59 23.56 21.20
C LYS A 414 21.31 22.24 21.47
N ALA A 415 22.19 22.22 22.47
CA ALA A 415 23.05 21.08 22.78
C ALA A 415 22.26 19.79 23.00
N ILE A 416 21.22 19.80 23.86
CA ILE A 416 20.53 18.57 24.28
C ILE A 416 19.83 17.82 23.14
N ILE A 417 19.30 18.52 22.12
CA ILE A 417 18.66 17.87 20.96
C ILE A 417 19.74 17.21 20.06
N GLY A 418 20.83 17.93 19.77
CA GLY A 418 21.93 17.42 18.95
C GLY A 418 22.70 16.29 19.63
N GLU A 419 23.00 16.42 20.93
CA GLU A 419 23.62 15.37 21.73
C GLU A 419 22.75 14.11 21.79
N LEU A 420 21.44 14.25 21.97
CA LEU A 420 20.51 13.10 21.97
C LEU A 420 20.42 12.43 20.60
N ALA A 421 20.28 13.21 19.52
CA ALA A 421 20.16 12.64 18.19
C ALA A 421 21.46 11.94 17.73
N ASN A 422 22.62 12.51 18.05
CA ASN A 422 23.92 11.87 17.81
C ASN A 422 24.09 10.62 18.68
N SER A 423 23.74 10.66 19.97
CA SER A 423 23.88 9.50 20.84
C SER A 423 22.93 8.36 20.44
N ILE A 424 21.71 8.65 19.99
CA ILE A 424 20.81 7.66 19.38
C ILE A 424 21.45 7.05 18.14
N MET A 425 22.06 7.88 17.27
CA MET A 425 22.75 7.38 16.08
C MET A 425 23.94 6.47 16.40
N ASP A 426 24.76 6.82 17.40
CA ASP A 426 25.85 5.97 17.87
C ASP A 426 25.33 4.59 18.33
N HIS A 427 24.24 4.56 19.10
CA HIS A 427 23.64 3.31 19.57
C HIS A 427 22.98 2.50 18.45
N VAL A 428 22.38 3.16 17.45
CA VAL A 428 21.82 2.51 16.24
C VAL A 428 22.94 1.91 15.38
N MET A 429 24.06 2.62 15.21
CA MET A 429 25.21 2.12 14.47
C MET A 429 25.90 0.96 15.20
N ALA A 430 25.96 1.00 16.54
CA ALA A 430 26.47 -0.08 17.38
C ALA A 430 25.52 -1.30 17.49
N LEU A 431 24.35 -1.31 16.82
CA LEU A 431 23.45 -2.48 16.85
C LEU A 431 24.11 -3.71 16.20
N PRO A 432 24.20 -4.85 16.91
CA PRO A 432 24.77 -6.08 16.35
C PRO A 432 23.84 -6.67 15.29
N LYS A 433 24.44 -7.44 14.37
CA LYS A 433 23.81 -8.04 13.19
C LYS A 433 22.43 -8.67 13.42
N GLU A 434 22.21 -9.32 14.57
CA GLU A 434 20.95 -9.96 14.94
C GLU A 434 19.78 -8.96 15.00
N ARG A 435 20.06 -7.69 15.34
CA ARG A 435 19.08 -6.60 15.45
C ARG A 435 18.84 -5.86 14.13
N TRP A 436 19.62 -6.10 13.06
CA TRP A 436 19.45 -5.38 11.79
C TRP A 436 18.07 -5.64 11.14
N LYS A 437 17.50 -6.84 11.36
CA LYS A 437 16.12 -7.14 10.96
C LYS A 437 15.13 -6.26 11.73
N ASP A 438 15.33 -6.10 13.04
CA ASP A 438 14.45 -5.27 13.87
C ASP A 438 14.57 -3.80 13.45
N LEU A 439 15.79 -3.29 13.23
CA LEU A 439 16.03 -1.93 12.70
C LEU A 439 15.32 -1.68 11.38
N TRP A 440 15.39 -2.62 10.43
CA TRP A 440 14.66 -2.51 9.16
C TRP A 440 13.14 -2.54 9.35
N LEU A 441 12.63 -3.35 10.28
CA LEU A 441 11.20 -3.40 10.61
C LEU A 441 10.72 -2.13 11.32
N THR A 442 11.54 -1.52 12.19
CA THR A 442 11.28 -0.20 12.77
C THR A 442 11.20 0.86 11.67
N PHE A 443 12.23 0.98 10.83
CA PHE A 443 12.22 1.92 9.69
C PHE A 443 11.00 1.72 8.78
N GLN A 444 10.70 0.47 8.40
CA GLN A 444 9.53 0.13 7.59
C GLN A 444 8.21 0.47 8.29
N ASN A 445 8.10 0.27 9.60
CA ASN A 445 6.93 0.69 10.36
C ASN A 445 6.79 2.22 10.33
N ASP A 446 7.86 2.97 10.63
CA ASP A 446 7.81 4.43 10.72
C ASP A 446 7.58 5.15 9.39
N VAL A 447 8.05 4.63 8.25
CA VAL A 447 7.65 5.17 6.93
C VAL A 447 6.19 4.85 6.61
N ASN A 448 5.71 3.61 6.85
CA ASN A 448 4.31 3.24 6.59
C ASN A 448 3.33 3.98 7.50
N GLN A 449 3.71 4.22 8.77
CA GLN A 449 2.96 5.05 9.72
C GLN A 449 3.16 6.56 9.49
N LYS A 450 4.01 6.95 8.54
CA LYS A 450 4.29 8.35 8.16
C LYS A 450 4.84 9.19 9.32
N HIS A 451 5.71 8.58 10.12
CA HIS A 451 6.58 9.19 11.14
C HIS A 451 7.97 9.54 10.60
N ILE A 452 8.37 8.95 9.46
CA ILE A 452 9.47 9.37 8.58
C ILE A 452 8.86 9.70 7.21
N LEU A 453 9.29 10.80 6.58
CA LEU A 453 8.94 11.19 5.21
C LEU A 453 10.20 11.63 4.45
N ILE A 454 10.30 11.27 3.17
CA ILE A 454 11.46 11.54 2.31
C ILE A 454 10.99 12.20 1.01
N SER A 455 11.61 13.32 0.63
CA SER A 455 11.38 13.99 -0.65
C SER A 455 12.72 14.28 -1.32
N LEU A 456 12.86 14.00 -2.61
CA LEU A 456 14.13 14.06 -3.33
C LEU A 456 14.06 14.97 -4.57
N GLU A 457 15.20 15.60 -4.90
CA GLU A 457 15.38 16.44 -6.10
C GLU A 457 15.75 15.63 -7.37
N ASP A 458 15.74 14.30 -7.29
CA ASP A 458 16.05 13.39 -8.41
C ASP A 458 14.77 12.63 -8.80
N ASP A 459 14.18 13.01 -9.95
CA ASP A 459 12.90 12.46 -10.45
C ASP A 459 12.83 10.93 -10.42
N HIS A 460 13.94 10.24 -10.74
CA HIS A 460 13.96 8.77 -10.77
C HIS A 460 13.86 8.21 -9.36
N VAL A 461 14.72 8.69 -8.44
CA VAL A 461 14.75 8.19 -7.06
C VAL A 461 13.49 8.62 -6.30
N GLN A 462 12.96 9.81 -6.56
CA GLN A 462 11.67 10.29 -6.04
C GLN A 462 10.53 9.34 -6.45
N SER A 463 10.47 8.91 -7.71
CA SER A 463 9.45 7.95 -8.16
C SER A 463 9.54 6.57 -7.47
N LEU A 464 10.75 6.15 -7.05
CA LEU A 464 10.94 4.93 -6.25
C LEU A 464 10.49 5.12 -4.79
N VAL A 465 10.74 6.29 -4.20
CA VAL A 465 10.26 6.68 -2.86
C VAL A 465 8.73 6.74 -2.82
N GLU A 466 8.09 7.29 -3.86
CA GLU A 466 6.64 7.27 -4.08
C GLU A 466 6.10 5.85 -4.26
N ALA A 467 6.77 5.01 -5.07
CA ALA A 467 6.40 3.60 -5.23
C ALA A 467 6.54 2.76 -3.95
N GLN A 468 7.21 3.28 -2.91
CA GLN A 468 7.27 2.70 -1.57
C GLN A 468 6.36 3.42 -0.55
N GLY A 469 5.69 4.51 -0.92
CA GLY A 469 4.87 5.33 -0.02
C GLY A 469 5.66 6.09 1.04
N TRP A 470 6.99 6.22 0.88
CA TRP A 470 7.89 6.90 1.82
C TRP A 470 7.82 8.44 1.71
N SER A 471 7.17 8.95 0.67
CA SER A 471 7.09 10.38 0.35
C SER A 471 5.94 11.14 1.01
N GLY A 472 4.92 10.47 1.57
CA GLY A 472 3.78 11.16 2.19
C GLY A 472 2.96 12.02 1.22
N GLU A 473 2.95 11.62 -0.04
CA GLU A 473 2.21 12.22 -1.16
C GLU A 473 0.68 12.08 -1.00
N LEU A 474 -0.09 12.97 -1.62
CA LEU A 474 -1.56 12.84 -1.67
C LEU A 474 -1.99 11.86 -2.76
N LYS A 475 -2.11 10.58 -2.40
CA LYS A 475 -2.28 9.46 -3.35
C LYS A 475 -3.42 9.69 -4.33
N GLN A 476 -3.16 9.35 -5.59
CA GLN A 476 -4.14 9.45 -6.67
C GLN A 476 -4.82 8.10 -6.90
N THR A 477 -6.16 8.10 -6.97
CA THR A 477 -6.95 6.86 -7.13
C THR A 477 -8.14 7.08 -8.06
N ASN A 478 -8.46 6.03 -8.82
CA ASN A 478 -9.63 5.96 -9.69
C ASN A 478 -10.92 5.65 -8.92
N GLY A 479 -10.83 5.10 -7.70
CA GLY A 479 -11.96 4.82 -6.80
C GLY A 479 -12.37 6.02 -5.94
N ASP A 480 -13.06 5.74 -4.84
CA ASP A 480 -13.29 6.73 -3.78
C ASP A 480 -12.03 6.95 -2.94
N PHE A 481 -11.98 8.11 -2.27
CA PHE A 481 -10.86 8.58 -1.50
C PHE A 481 -11.34 9.33 -0.25
N LEU A 482 -10.67 9.12 0.87
CA LEU A 482 -10.84 9.93 2.07
C LEU A 482 -9.46 10.23 2.68
N MET A 483 -9.17 11.50 2.93
CA MET A 483 -8.11 11.89 3.87
C MET A 483 -8.64 13.01 4.76
N VAL A 484 -8.55 12.83 6.08
CA VAL A 484 -8.85 13.87 7.07
C VAL A 484 -7.52 14.46 7.52
N VAL A 485 -7.35 15.77 7.38
CA VAL A 485 -6.10 16.47 7.67
C VAL A 485 -6.35 17.64 8.61
N ASP A 486 -5.91 17.50 9.86
CA ASP A 486 -5.92 18.55 10.88
C ASP A 486 -4.69 19.46 10.79
N ALA A 487 -4.89 20.75 11.02
CA ALA A 487 -3.83 21.71 11.32
C ALA A 487 -4.12 22.39 12.67
N ASN A 488 -3.36 22.04 13.72
CA ASN A 488 -3.55 22.58 15.06
C ASN A 488 -3.02 24.02 15.16
N LEU A 489 -3.93 24.97 14.96
CA LEU A 489 -3.72 26.42 15.06
C LEU A 489 -3.97 26.94 16.49
N ALA A 490 -3.71 26.13 17.53
CA ALA A 490 -3.65 26.57 18.92
C ALA A 490 -2.23 26.93 19.41
N SER A 491 -1.18 26.55 18.65
CA SER A 491 0.24 26.77 18.98
C SER A 491 0.65 26.26 20.37
N LEU A 492 0.06 25.13 20.78
CA LEU A 492 0.37 24.38 21.99
C LEU A 492 0.08 22.89 21.77
N LYS A 493 0.78 22.05 22.54
CA LYS A 493 0.99 20.60 22.35
C LYS A 493 -0.21 19.74 22.72
N THR A 494 -1.34 20.10 22.16
CA THR A 494 -2.68 19.63 22.52
C THR A 494 -3.00 18.29 21.86
N ASP A 495 -2.37 17.94 20.73
CA ASP A 495 -2.68 16.70 20.01
C ASP A 495 -2.36 15.43 20.84
N GLN A 496 -1.39 15.50 21.77
CA GLN A 496 -1.08 14.41 22.71
C GLN A 496 -2.24 14.08 23.67
N VAL A 497 -3.24 14.97 23.82
CA VAL A 497 -4.43 14.77 24.66
C VAL A 497 -5.74 14.76 23.85
N MET A 498 -5.66 14.69 22.52
CA MET A 498 -6.83 14.56 21.63
C MET A 498 -7.04 13.11 21.23
N GLU A 499 -8.22 12.58 21.57
CA GLU A 499 -8.76 11.34 21.02
C GLU A 499 -9.62 11.69 19.80
N ARG A 500 -9.46 10.92 18.71
CA ARG A 500 -10.16 11.16 17.44
C ARG A 500 -10.70 9.86 16.85
N THR A 501 -11.90 9.93 16.28
CA THR A 501 -12.51 8.84 15.50
C THR A 501 -13.17 9.40 14.24
N VAL A 502 -12.80 8.84 13.08
CA VAL A 502 -13.42 9.12 11.79
C VAL A 502 -14.46 8.04 11.50
N ASN A 503 -15.71 8.46 11.29
CA ASN A 503 -16.78 7.59 10.82
C ASN A 503 -17.12 7.96 9.38
N TYR A 504 -16.87 7.04 8.44
CA TYR A 504 -17.33 7.16 7.05
C TYR A 504 -18.55 6.24 6.84
N THR A 505 -19.59 6.76 6.19
CA THR A 505 -20.72 5.96 5.69
C THR A 505 -21.01 6.34 4.25
N LEU A 506 -21.17 5.38 3.35
CA LEU A 506 -21.72 5.59 2.00
C LEU A 506 -23.02 4.82 1.83
N SER A 507 -24.04 5.52 1.32
CA SER A 507 -25.39 5.00 1.14
C SER A 507 -25.98 5.38 -0.22
N ASP A 508 -26.85 4.51 -0.75
CA ASP A 508 -27.66 4.79 -1.94
C ASP A 508 -28.93 5.61 -1.56
N ASP A 509 -28.89 6.92 -1.78
CA ASP A 509 -30.00 7.85 -1.57
C ASP A 509 -30.89 7.90 -2.84
N LYS A 510 -32.18 7.60 -2.68
CA LYS A 510 -33.12 7.45 -3.81
C LYS A 510 -33.44 8.75 -4.55
N GLU A 511 -33.10 9.91 -3.99
CA GLU A 511 -33.26 11.22 -4.64
C GLU A 511 -31.91 11.88 -4.97
N GLN A 512 -30.84 11.52 -4.26
CA GLN A 512 -29.53 12.19 -4.35
C GLN A 512 -28.40 11.29 -4.87
N GLY A 513 -28.66 10.01 -5.14
CA GLY A 513 -27.67 9.05 -5.61
C GLY A 513 -26.74 8.57 -4.51
N LEU A 514 -25.49 8.26 -4.87
CA LEU A 514 -24.48 7.81 -3.91
C LEU A 514 -23.99 8.97 -3.04
N VAL A 515 -24.40 8.96 -1.78
CA VAL A 515 -24.09 9.98 -0.78
C VAL A 515 -23.18 9.42 0.31
N SER A 516 -22.02 10.05 0.47
CA SER A 516 -21.10 9.84 1.57
C SER A 516 -21.42 10.79 2.73
N ASN A 517 -21.27 10.30 3.96
CA ASN A 517 -21.32 11.06 5.20
C ASN A 517 -20.05 10.76 6.00
N VAL A 518 -19.25 11.80 6.27
CA VAL A 518 -18.03 11.73 7.08
C VAL A 518 -18.28 12.51 8.36
N GLU A 519 -18.04 11.87 9.50
CA GLU A 519 -18.03 12.51 10.82
C GLU A 519 -16.67 12.34 11.46
N ILE A 520 -16.04 13.45 11.89
CA ILE A 520 -14.81 13.43 12.67
C ILE A 520 -15.17 13.80 14.10
N HIS A 521 -15.14 12.81 14.97
CA HIS A 521 -15.43 12.94 16.40
C HIS A 521 -14.13 13.27 17.14
N TYR A 522 -14.11 14.40 17.84
CA TYR A 522 -13.00 14.92 18.61
C TYR A 522 -13.32 14.90 20.11
N LYS A 523 -12.35 14.48 20.93
CA LYS A 523 -12.50 14.41 22.38
C LYS A 523 -11.22 14.88 23.08
N HIS A 524 -11.34 15.93 23.88
CA HIS A 524 -10.21 16.56 24.55
C HIS A 524 -10.03 16.01 25.97
N ASN A 525 -9.22 14.96 26.13
CA ASN A 525 -8.98 14.30 27.42
C ASN A 525 -8.10 15.11 28.39
N GLY A 526 -7.41 16.16 27.90
CA GLY A 526 -6.57 17.05 28.72
C GLY A 526 -7.31 18.17 29.47
N LYS A 527 -6.54 19.17 29.91
CA LYS A 527 -6.97 20.33 30.72
C LYS A 527 -6.37 21.63 30.15
N PHE A 528 -6.54 22.76 30.82
CA PHE A 528 -5.67 23.93 30.61
C PHE A 528 -4.44 23.82 31.52
N ASP A 529 -3.24 23.83 30.94
CA ASP A 529 -1.98 23.94 31.67
C ASP A 529 -0.89 24.63 30.82
N TRP A 530 0.39 24.35 31.10
CA TRP A 530 1.53 24.96 30.41
C TRP A 530 1.83 24.30 29.05
N LYS A 531 1.30 23.10 28.81
CA LYS A 531 1.53 22.28 27.61
C LYS A 531 0.29 22.22 26.71
N THR A 532 -0.90 22.22 27.33
CA THR A 532 -2.19 21.96 26.67
C THR A 532 -3.19 23.11 26.87
N THR A 533 -3.98 23.38 25.83
CA THR A 533 -5.00 24.43 25.77
C THR A 533 -6.19 23.91 24.95
N ARG A 534 -7.24 24.72 24.71
CA ARG A 534 -8.34 24.29 23.84
C ARG A 534 -7.81 23.91 22.46
N TYR A 535 -8.30 22.80 21.91
CA TYR A 535 -7.96 22.42 20.55
C TYR A 535 -8.55 23.44 19.57
N ARG A 536 -7.78 23.85 18.56
CA ARG A 536 -8.21 24.80 17.50
C ARG A 536 -7.66 24.25 16.19
N THR A 537 -8.44 23.46 15.46
CA THR A 537 -7.99 22.89 14.19
C THR A 537 -8.64 23.58 13.00
N TYR A 538 -7.87 23.72 11.92
CA TYR A 538 -8.44 23.81 10.58
C TYR A 538 -8.33 22.43 9.92
N THR A 539 -9.45 21.73 9.83
CA THR A 539 -9.55 20.38 9.27
C THR A 539 -9.92 20.49 7.79
N ARG A 540 -9.16 19.84 6.91
CA ARG A 540 -9.55 19.60 5.51
C ARG A 540 -9.89 18.13 5.30
N VAL A 541 -11.04 17.88 4.68
CA VAL A 541 -11.46 16.54 4.26
C VAL A 541 -11.33 16.45 2.75
N TYR A 542 -10.37 15.64 2.28
CA TYR A 542 -10.09 15.42 0.87
C TYR A 542 -10.87 14.22 0.35
N VAL A 543 -11.53 14.41 -0.77
CA VAL A 543 -12.44 13.47 -1.42
C VAL A 543 -12.19 13.46 -2.94
N PRO A 544 -12.75 12.52 -3.74
CA PRO A 544 -12.58 12.53 -5.18
C PRO A 544 -12.93 13.88 -5.82
N GLN A 545 -12.09 14.35 -6.75
CA GLN A 545 -12.35 15.60 -7.45
C GLN A 545 -13.72 15.56 -8.17
N GLY A 546 -14.50 16.62 -7.98
CA GLY A 546 -15.87 16.74 -8.47
C GLY A 546 -16.94 16.23 -7.50
N SER A 547 -16.57 15.83 -6.28
CA SER A 547 -17.53 15.61 -5.18
C SER A 547 -18.25 16.90 -4.82
N GLN A 548 -19.54 16.83 -4.45
CA GLN A 548 -20.35 18.02 -4.18
C GLN A 548 -20.89 18.00 -2.75
N LEU A 549 -20.56 19.01 -1.96
CA LEU A 549 -21.05 19.17 -0.58
C LEU A 549 -22.56 19.44 -0.57
N LEU A 550 -23.30 18.65 0.21
CA LEU A 550 -24.75 18.77 0.40
C LEU A 550 -25.10 19.45 1.73
N ASP A 551 -24.39 19.11 2.81
CA ASP A 551 -24.61 19.62 4.16
C ASP A 551 -23.34 19.49 5.03
N SER A 552 -23.24 20.27 6.11
CA SER A 552 -22.09 20.23 7.02
C SER A 552 -22.45 20.65 8.45
N GLY A 553 -21.92 19.94 9.46
CA GLY A 553 -22.15 20.18 10.88
C GLY A 553 -20.89 20.54 11.67
N GLY A 554 -21.07 21.22 12.80
CA GLY A 554 -20.01 21.53 13.77
C GLY A 554 -19.06 22.68 13.43
N VAL A 555 -19.14 23.24 12.22
CA VAL A 555 -18.25 24.29 11.71
C VAL A 555 -18.39 25.60 12.50
N MET A 556 -17.26 26.20 12.89
CA MET A 556 -17.20 27.42 13.70
C MET A 556 -16.46 28.56 12.97
N GLU A 557 -16.89 29.82 13.12
CA GLU A 557 -16.18 30.99 12.55
C GLU A 557 -14.84 31.22 13.26
N ASN A 558 -14.82 31.00 14.58
CA ASN A 558 -13.69 31.13 15.50
C ASN A 558 -14.08 30.48 16.86
N ASP A 559 -13.17 30.40 17.83
CA ASP A 559 -13.38 29.71 19.11
C ASP A 559 -14.39 30.40 20.06
N LYS A 560 -14.58 29.82 21.26
CA LYS A 560 -15.58 30.28 22.23
C LYS A 560 -15.23 31.62 22.90
N LEU A 561 -13.97 32.05 22.91
CA LEU A 561 -13.60 33.41 23.34
C LEU A 561 -14.03 34.47 22.32
N HIS A 562 -14.12 34.07 21.05
CA HIS A 562 -14.57 34.92 19.95
C HIS A 562 -16.06 34.73 19.60
N GLY A 563 -16.82 34.09 20.51
CA GLY A 563 -18.28 34.03 20.47
C GLY A 563 -18.90 32.77 19.86
N ALA A 564 -18.10 31.75 19.50
CA ALA A 564 -18.58 30.42 19.08
C ALA A 564 -19.64 30.43 17.95
N LYS A 565 -19.59 31.40 17.04
CA LYS A 565 -20.55 31.49 15.94
C LYS A 565 -20.38 30.32 14.95
N PRO A 566 -21.45 29.88 14.26
CA PRO A 566 -21.32 29.01 13.11
C PRO A 566 -20.38 29.59 12.05
N GLY A 567 -19.55 28.73 11.45
CA GLY A 567 -18.69 29.08 10.33
C GLY A 567 -19.26 28.58 8.99
N GLU A 568 -18.46 28.73 7.93
CA GLU A 568 -18.75 28.23 6.59
C GLU A 568 -17.64 27.25 6.19
N VAL A 569 -17.97 26.28 5.31
CA VAL A 569 -16.99 25.35 4.75
C VAL A 569 -16.33 25.98 3.52
N GLU A 570 -15.01 26.01 3.49
CA GLU A 570 -14.23 26.30 2.30
C GLU A 570 -14.25 25.07 1.38
N VAL A 571 -14.70 25.23 0.14
CA VAL A 571 -14.69 24.16 -0.86
C VAL A 571 -13.74 24.55 -2.00
N ILE A 572 -12.65 23.81 -2.14
CA ILE A 572 -11.62 24.05 -3.16
C ILE A 572 -11.21 22.75 -3.84
N ASP A 573 -10.80 22.84 -5.11
CA ASP A 573 -10.10 21.76 -5.81
C ASP A 573 -8.58 22.01 -5.67
N GLU A 574 -7.88 21.09 -5.01
CA GLU A 574 -6.42 21.12 -4.81
C GLU A 574 -5.86 19.69 -4.98
N LEU A 575 -4.63 19.54 -5.49
CA LEU A 575 -3.91 18.24 -5.57
C LEU A 575 -4.69 17.08 -6.23
N GLY A 576 -5.56 17.37 -7.21
CA GLY A 576 -6.39 16.37 -7.90
C GLY A 576 -7.54 15.81 -7.05
N LYS A 577 -7.91 16.49 -5.96
CA LYS A 577 -9.04 16.20 -5.07
C LYS A 577 -9.96 17.41 -4.97
N THR A 578 -11.17 17.18 -4.45
CA THR A 578 -11.98 18.25 -3.85
C THR A 578 -11.74 18.21 -2.33
N SER A 579 -11.63 19.38 -1.71
CA SER A 579 -11.23 19.57 -0.32
C SER A 579 -12.28 20.39 0.42
N PHE A 580 -12.78 19.87 1.55
CA PHE A 580 -13.75 20.54 2.43
C PHE A 580 -13.03 21.05 3.69
N GLY A 581 -12.70 22.34 3.73
CA GLY A 581 -12.01 22.99 4.84
C GLY A 581 -12.96 23.59 5.88
N ALA A 582 -12.79 23.24 7.15
CA ALA A 582 -13.61 23.73 8.26
C ALA A 582 -12.75 24.03 9.51
N PHE A 583 -13.13 25.06 10.28
CA PHE A 583 -12.56 25.32 11.60
C PHE A 583 -13.48 24.75 12.70
N ILE A 584 -12.89 24.13 13.72
CA ILE A 584 -13.57 23.73 14.95
C ILE A 584 -12.66 23.97 16.17
N SER A 585 -13.27 24.22 17.33
CA SER A 585 -12.53 24.32 18.59
C SER A 585 -13.18 23.56 19.73
N ILE A 586 -12.39 22.72 20.40
CA ILE A 586 -12.80 21.82 21.50
C ILE A 586 -12.15 22.30 22.79
N GLU A 587 -12.97 22.71 23.77
CA GLU A 587 -12.44 23.08 25.10
C GLU A 587 -12.01 21.83 25.89
N PRO A 588 -11.09 21.96 26.85
CA PRO A 588 -10.64 20.81 27.64
C PRO A 588 -11.77 20.13 28.43
N GLY A 589 -11.78 18.79 28.40
CA GLY A 589 -12.85 17.96 28.97
C GLY A 589 -14.15 17.98 28.17
N GLN A 590 -14.13 18.40 26.90
CA GLN A 590 -15.30 18.40 26.01
C GLN A 590 -15.09 17.55 24.76
N GLU A 591 -16.21 17.24 24.12
CA GLU A 591 -16.31 16.53 22.85
C GLU A 591 -16.94 17.46 21.79
N GLY A 592 -16.69 17.18 20.52
CA GLY A 592 -17.30 17.88 19.40
C GLY A 592 -17.11 17.11 18.09
N VAL A 593 -17.94 17.38 17.10
CA VAL A 593 -17.99 16.63 15.85
C VAL A 593 -18.03 17.60 14.68
N LEU A 594 -17.12 17.43 13.72
CA LEU A 594 -17.31 17.97 12.36
C LEU A 594 -18.03 16.92 11.52
N SER A 595 -19.00 17.32 10.72
CA SER A 595 -19.64 16.42 9.76
C SER A 595 -19.75 17.03 8.37
N PHE A 596 -19.65 16.18 7.34
CA PHE A 596 -19.74 16.54 5.92
C PHE A 596 -20.54 15.48 5.19
N ARG A 597 -21.64 15.88 4.53
CA ARG A 597 -22.46 15.02 3.68
C ARG A 597 -22.30 15.47 2.23
N TYR A 598 -21.95 14.58 1.31
CA TYR A 598 -21.59 14.93 -0.08
C TYR A 598 -21.91 13.82 -1.08
N THR A 599 -22.15 14.18 -2.35
CA THR A 599 -22.25 13.20 -3.45
C THR A 599 -20.87 12.91 -4.06
N LEU A 600 -20.63 11.65 -4.42
CA LEU A 600 -19.43 11.23 -5.15
C LEU A 600 -19.52 11.55 -6.66
N PRO A 601 -18.41 11.81 -7.36
CA PRO A 601 -18.42 12.10 -8.79
C PRO A 601 -18.77 10.87 -9.64
N GLU A 602 -19.29 11.11 -10.86
CA GLU A 602 -19.78 10.11 -11.82
C GLU A 602 -18.83 8.91 -11.98
N ARG A 603 -17.51 9.15 -12.10
CA ARG A 603 -16.47 8.10 -12.23
C ARG A 603 -16.43 7.05 -11.11
N VAL A 604 -16.94 7.38 -9.92
CA VAL A 604 -17.02 6.44 -8.78
C VAL A 604 -18.38 5.73 -8.77
N GLN A 605 -19.44 6.43 -9.19
CA GLN A 605 -20.77 5.84 -9.37
C GLN A 605 -20.75 4.75 -10.46
N GLU A 606 -20.04 5.00 -11.58
CA GLU A 606 -19.81 4.03 -12.66
C GLU A 606 -19.17 2.72 -12.19
N GLN A 607 -18.31 2.74 -11.16
CA GLN A 607 -17.73 1.50 -10.61
C GLN A 607 -18.81 0.64 -9.96
N ILE A 608 -19.67 1.26 -9.15
CA ILE A 608 -20.79 0.60 -8.48
C ILE A 608 -21.82 0.08 -9.50
N GLU A 609 -21.95 0.72 -10.68
CA GLU A 609 -22.67 0.15 -11.83
C GLU A 609 -21.94 -1.05 -12.45
N GLY A 610 -20.62 -1.03 -12.52
CA GLY A 610 -19.74 -2.12 -12.96
C GLY A 610 -19.46 -3.24 -11.94
N ASP A 611 -20.36 -3.47 -10.99
CA ASP A 611 -20.29 -4.51 -9.93
C ASP A 611 -19.09 -4.41 -8.95
N GLY A 612 -18.39 -3.27 -8.85
CA GLY A 612 -17.22 -3.10 -7.98
C GLY A 612 -17.13 -1.74 -7.28
N TYR A 613 -16.36 -1.65 -6.21
CA TYR A 613 -16.08 -0.39 -5.52
C TYR A 613 -14.78 -0.48 -4.71
N THR A 614 -13.98 0.59 -4.73
CA THR A 614 -12.85 0.77 -3.82
C THR A 614 -12.89 2.11 -3.11
N LEU A 615 -12.46 2.11 -1.84
CA LEU A 615 -12.19 3.30 -1.04
C LEU A 615 -10.77 3.20 -0.47
N LEU A 616 -9.95 4.21 -0.76
CA LEU A 616 -8.68 4.45 -0.04
C LEU A 616 -8.94 5.49 1.05
N VAL A 617 -8.82 5.09 2.32
CA VAL A 617 -8.72 6.02 3.45
C VAL A 617 -7.24 6.25 3.74
N GLN A 618 -6.72 7.40 3.34
CA GLN A 618 -5.33 7.79 3.57
C GLN A 618 -5.14 8.39 4.98
N LYS A 619 -4.09 7.93 5.66
CA LYS A 619 -3.58 8.48 6.92
C LYS A 619 -2.94 9.85 6.70
N GLN A 620 -3.26 10.81 7.58
CA GLN A 620 -2.46 12.02 7.80
C GLN A 620 -1.15 11.67 8.52
N SER A 621 -0.04 12.11 7.96
CA SER A 621 1.30 11.94 8.52
C SER A 621 1.43 12.45 9.96
N GLY A 622 2.32 11.82 10.73
CA GLY A 622 2.57 12.13 12.15
C GLY A 622 1.45 11.80 13.14
N THR A 623 0.21 11.58 12.69
CA THR A 623 -0.87 11.10 13.57
C THR A 623 -0.57 9.69 14.11
N LEU A 624 -1.20 9.29 15.21
CA LEU A 624 -1.01 7.97 15.85
C LEU A 624 -2.11 7.00 15.38
N GLU A 625 -2.81 6.36 16.32
CA GLU A 625 -3.88 5.37 16.10
C GLU A 625 -5.29 5.99 16.23
N HIS A 626 -5.63 6.95 15.35
CA HIS A 626 -7.00 7.48 15.29
C HIS A 626 -8.01 6.38 14.94
N GLY A 627 -9.18 6.35 15.57
CA GLY A 627 -10.22 5.37 15.24
C GLY A 627 -10.79 5.58 13.83
N LEU A 628 -11.09 4.50 13.12
CA LEU A 628 -11.75 4.49 11.81
C LEU A 628 -12.89 3.48 11.80
N ASN A 629 -14.11 3.96 11.53
CA ASN A 629 -15.26 3.12 11.21
C ASN A 629 -15.72 3.41 9.78
N VAL A 630 -15.93 2.35 9.00
CA VAL A 630 -16.39 2.44 7.61
C VAL A 630 -17.66 1.61 7.44
N VAL A 631 -18.69 2.18 6.84
CA VAL A 631 -19.98 1.53 6.59
C VAL A 631 -20.38 1.69 5.12
N PHE A 632 -20.73 0.59 4.46
CA PHE A 632 -21.32 0.62 3.13
C PHE A 632 -22.76 0.07 3.17
N ASP A 633 -23.70 0.86 2.66
CA ASP A 633 -25.15 0.61 2.64
C ASP A 633 -25.69 0.87 1.22
N LEU A 634 -25.19 0.07 0.27
CA LEU A 634 -25.18 0.40 -1.16
C LEU A 634 -26.45 -0.01 -1.91
N GLY A 635 -27.49 -0.48 -1.21
CA GLY A 635 -28.75 -1.00 -1.79
C GLY A 635 -28.63 -2.31 -2.58
N LYS A 636 -27.58 -2.46 -3.39
CA LYS A 636 -27.21 -3.66 -4.17
C LYS A 636 -26.67 -4.79 -3.31
N ARG A 637 -26.68 -6.02 -3.82
CA ARG A 637 -26.23 -7.18 -3.05
C ARG A 637 -24.70 -7.28 -3.05
N ILE A 638 -24.09 -7.12 -1.88
CA ILE A 638 -22.68 -7.45 -1.67
C ILE A 638 -22.44 -8.97 -1.87
N LEU A 639 -21.37 -9.31 -2.60
CA LEU A 639 -20.93 -10.68 -2.86
C LEU A 639 -19.61 -11.02 -2.15
N GLU A 640 -18.65 -10.11 -2.21
CA GLU A 640 -17.29 -10.25 -1.68
C GLU A 640 -16.85 -8.90 -1.12
N TRP A 641 -16.07 -8.90 -0.05
CA TRP A 641 -15.48 -7.70 0.55
C TRP A 641 -14.08 -7.97 1.11
N LYS A 642 -13.29 -6.92 1.28
CA LYS A 642 -11.98 -6.92 1.94
C LYS A 642 -11.72 -5.58 2.64
N PRO A 643 -10.86 -5.55 3.68
CA PRO A 643 -10.25 -6.69 4.39
C PRO A 643 -11.28 -7.49 5.22
N LEU A 644 -10.99 -8.75 5.57
CA LEU A 644 -11.99 -9.63 6.22
C LEU A 644 -11.93 -9.62 7.75
N ASP A 645 -10.71 -9.49 8.28
CA ASP A 645 -10.33 -9.57 9.69
C ASP A 645 -10.87 -8.42 10.56
N ILE A 646 -11.03 -7.23 9.98
CA ILE A 646 -11.65 -6.05 10.63
C ILE A 646 -13.11 -5.82 10.19
N SER A 647 -13.76 -6.82 9.56
CA SER A 647 -15.10 -6.67 8.96
C SER A 647 -16.22 -7.38 9.73
N GLN A 648 -17.43 -6.82 9.67
CA GLN A 648 -18.66 -7.37 10.21
C GLN A 648 -19.80 -7.23 9.18
N ASP A 649 -20.33 -8.38 8.74
CA ASP A 649 -21.58 -8.49 7.98
C ASP A 649 -22.76 -8.21 8.92
N ASP A 650 -23.41 -7.06 8.74
CA ASP A 650 -24.58 -6.65 9.54
C ASP A 650 -25.90 -7.18 8.95
N GLY A 651 -25.86 -7.91 7.83
CA GLY A 651 -27.03 -8.35 7.07
C GLY A 651 -27.60 -7.27 6.15
N ASP A 652 -28.71 -7.58 5.47
CA ASP A 652 -29.48 -6.64 4.63
C ASP A 652 -28.65 -5.78 3.64
N ASN A 653 -27.62 -6.38 3.04
CA ASN A 653 -26.65 -5.75 2.12
C ASN A 653 -25.69 -4.71 2.76
N LYS A 654 -25.61 -4.67 4.10
CA LYS A 654 -24.78 -3.73 4.85
C LYS A 654 -23.51 -4.41 5.40
N ILE A 655 -22.36 -3.78 5.17
CA ILE A 655 -21.07 -4.21 5.71
C ILE A 655 -20.46 -3.08 6.54
N ARG A 656 -19.81 -3.45 7.64
CA ARG A 656 -19.09 -2.55 8.54
C ARG A 656 -17.64 -2.99 8.65
N PHE A 657 -16.74 -2.02 8.79
CA PHE A 657 -15.35 -2.21 9.21
C PHE A 657 -15.05 -1.31 10.40
N SER A 658 -14.22 -1.78 11.33
CA SER A 658 -13.78 -1.02 12.50
C SER A 658 -12.31 -1.32 12.78
N THR A 659 -11.49 -0.28 12.78
CA THR A 659 -10.02 -0.37 12.84
C THR A 659 -9.46 0.98 13.31
N ASP A 660 -8.16 1.11 13.36
CA ASP A 660 -7.42 2.36 13.52
C ASP A 660 -6.91 2.87 12.16
N LEU A 661 -6.39 4.11 12.15
CA LEU A 661 -5.70 4.74 11.03
C LEU A 661 -4.20 4.91 11.35
N SER A 662 -3.55 3.85 11.87
CA SER A 662 -2.09 3.81 12.10
C SER A 662 -1.28 3.81 10.80
N VAL A 663 -1.83 3.26 9.71
CA VAL A 663 -1.33 3.37 8.33
C VAL A 663 -2.54 3.56 7.39
N ASP A 664 -2.29 3.73 6.08
CA ASP A 664 -3.37 3.81 5.08
C ASP A 664 -4.27 2.54 5.08
N ARG A 665 -5.56 2.71 4.74
CA ARG A 665 -6.56 1.64 4.76
C ARG A 665 -7.29 1.57 3.42
N GLU A 666 -7.20 0.42 2.75
CA GLU A 666 -7.95 0.15 1.51
C GLU A 666 -9.11 -0.81 1.75
N PHE A 667 -10.28 -0.46 1.22
CA PHE A 667 -11.50 -1.26 1.27
C PHE A 667 -11.94 -1.61 -0.14
N PHE A 668 -12.31 -2.87 -0.37
CA PHE A 668 -12.85 -3.35 -1.64
C PHE A 668 -14.19 -4.03 -1.43
N ILE A 669 -15.19 -3.67 -2.24
CA ILE A 669 -16.53 -4.25 -2.25
C ILE A 669 -16.88 -4.72 -3.66
N LYS A 670 -17.56 -5.86 -3.76
CA LYS A 670 -18.08 -6.43 -5.02
C LYS A 670 -19.59 -6.63 -4.92
N LEU A 671 -20.30 -6.23 -5.95
CA LEU A 671 -21.77 -6.08 -5.96
C LEU A 671 -22.46 -7.03 -6.95
N ARG A 672 -23.79 -6.94 -7.00
CA ARG A 672 -24.71 -7.66 -7.89
C ARG A 672 -26.12 -7.07 -7.88
#